data_AF-A0A0J7IAI1-F1
#
_entry.id   AF-A0A0J7IAI1-F1
#
_cell.length_a   1.000
_cell.length_b   1.000
_cell.length_c   1.000
_cell.angle_alpha   90.00
_cell.angle_beta   90.00
_cell.angle_gamma   90.00
#
_symmetry.space_group_name_H-M   'P 1'
#
loop_
_entity.id
_entity.type
_entity.pdbx_description
1 polymer ?
#
loop_
_entity_poly.entity_id
_entity_poly.type
_entity_poly.pdbx_seq_one_letter_code
_entity_poly.pdbx_strand_id
1 'polypeptide(L)'
;MTLETSIEYVKGIGPDRAKLIKTVLGISTVEDLLNFYPIRYLDKSKVHKISQLQETNLDIQLKGKITNLQEIQTGKTKRLSAKFNDDTGTMDLVWFQYSKWLKEQLPVNKEIYIFGKLNVFNNQFSMPHPEIEIEENKESDNRLRPIYPSSEKLTKRGLNQKFFQNVVRNICKEIPNLLDENMPEYLIKHFKFLSRQHTFLNIHFPKSLEHFEKANYRLKFEESFFFQLGYALKKLHHKTQSHGNPFPIVGDYFTSFYENNLPFELTGAQKRVLKEIRLDMKKPIQMNRLLQGDVGSGKTMVALLTMLIAMDNGFQSCLMAPTEILAQQHYNGIKDLLTGTGINVRLLTGSTKASERKIIHQELESGELSILVGTHAVLEDKVKFKNLGLAIIDEQHRFGVAQRAKLWAKNKIPPHILVMTATPIPRTLAMSFYSDLDVSVIDEMPVGRKPIITAHRREKDRAYVYNFCREEIQKGRQVYFVYPLIEESETLDYRNLMEGLENVMENFTHYNVTMLHGKMKPDEKDAAMNYFASGKAEIMVATTVIEVGVNVPNASVMVIESAERFGLSQLHQLRGRVGRGAEQSYCILMTSDKLSSDSRTRIKTMVETNDGFKISEVDMQLRGPGDILGTQQSGVVDFKRLDLIQDSAIIKLTKHTVDKILETDPLLSRAENMVIKNYYLRYYRGKNKWSKIS
;
A
#
# COMPACT_ATOMS: atom_id res chain seq x y z
N MET A 1 -24.25 31.67 3.43
CA MET A 1 -23.01 30.94 3.74
C MET A 1 -22.63 30.13 2.50
N THR A 2 -21.36 29.98 2.18
CA THR A 2 -20.87 29.16 1.05
C THR A 2 -19.95 28.06 1.58
N LEU A 3 -19.64 27.05 0.76
CA LEU A 3 -18.73 25.97 1.13
C LEU A 3 -17.32 26.46 1.53
N GLU A 4 -16.86 27.55 0.93
CA GLU A 4 -15.54 28.17 1.16
C GLU A 4 -15.53 29.10 2.39
N THR A 5 -16.69 29.31 3.04
CA THR A 5 -16.76 30.16 4.23
C THR A 5 -15.89 29.59 5.35
N SER A 6 -15.07 30.43 5.98
CA SER A 6 -14.24 30.05 7.13
C SER A 6 -15.11 29.59 8.31
N ILE A 7 -14.65 28.55 9.02
CA ILE A 7 -15.37 28.02 10.19
C ILE A 7 -15.53 29.04 11.33
N GLU A 8 -14.76 30.13 11.33
CA GLU A 8 -14.86 31.23 12.30
C GLU A 8 -16.24 31.91 12.27
N TYR A 9 -16.86 31.96 11.07
CA TYR A 9 -18.18 32.57 10.86
C TYR A 9 -19.34 31.58 11.07
N VAL A 10 -19.04 30.32 11.40
CA VAL A 10 -20.07 29.32 11.69
C VAL A 10 -20.59 29.54 13.11
N LYS A 11 -21.92 29.66 13.23
CA LYS A 11 -22.61 29.91 14.49
C LYS A 11 -22.20 28.88 15.56
N GLY A 12 -21.60 29.36 16.65
CA GLY A 12 -21.17 28.55 17.79
C GLY A 12 -19.67 28.26 17.86
N ILE A 13 -18.90 28.47 16.79
CA ILE A 13 -17.45 28.24 16.78
C ILE A 13 -16.70 29.49 17.25
N GLY A 14 -16.74 30.59 16.49
CA GLY A 14 -15.94 31.78 16.79
C GLY A 14 -14.42 31.58 16.59
N PRO A 15 -13.62 32.64 16.71
CA PRO A 15 -12.21 32.64 16.28
C PRO A 15 -11.32 31.70 17.11
N ASP A 16 -11.47 31.69 18.44
CA ASP A 16 -10.61 30.89 19.32
C ASP A 16 -10.82 29.38 19.15
N ARG A 17 -12.07 28.94 18.98
CA ARG A 17 -12.39 27.53 18.75
C ARG A 17 -11.99 27.11 17.34
N ALA A 18 -12.16 27.98 16.35
CA ALA A 18 -11.77 27.73 14.97
C ALA A 18 -10.26 27.50 14.85
N LYS A 19 -9.43 28.34 15.49
CA LYS A 19 -7.98 28.14 15.52
C LYS A 19 -7.60 26.77 16.09
N LEU A 20 -8.24 26.36 17.17
CA LEU A 20 -8.00 25.05 17.79
C LEU A 20 -8.43 23.88 16.89
N ILE A 21 -9.62 23.96 16.28
CA ILE A 21 -10.12 22.96 15.35
C ILE A 21 -9.18 22.83 14.16
N LYS A 22 -8.70 23.94 13.60
CA LYS A 22 -7.74 23.96 12.49
C LYS A 22 -6.40 23.32 12.87
N THR A 23 -5.84 23.64 14.04
CA THR A 23 -4.56 23.08 14.48
C THR A 23 -4.65 21.57 14.77
N VAL A 24 -5.77 21.10 15.33
CA VAL A 24 -5.89 19.71 15.80
C VAL A 24 -6.48 18.78 14.74
N LEU A 25 -7.46 19.25 13.97
CA LEU A 25 -8.20 18.45 12.99
C LEU A 25 -7.93 18.86 11.53
N GLY A 26 -7.21 19.95 11.28
CA GLY A 26 -6.94 20.44 9.92
C GLY A 26 -8.13 21.13 9.23
N ILE A 27 -9.28 21.24 9.91
CA ILE A 27 -10.54 21.76 9.35
C ILE A 27 -10.51 23.29 9.36
N SER A 28 -10.74 23.93 8.21
CA SER A 28 -10.73 25.40 8.07
C SER A 28 -11.99 25.98 7.45
N THR A 29 -12.74 25.20 6.67
CA THR A 29 -13.90 25.67 5.90
C THR A 29 -15.18 24.90 6.22
N VAL A 30 -16.33 25.42 5.78
CA VAL A 30 -17.62 24.72 5.87
C VAL A 30 -17.59 23.39 5.09
N GLU A 31 -16.90 23.36 3.94
CA GLU A 31 -16.67 22.12 3.19
C GLU A 31 -15.90 21.07 4.00
N ASP A 32 -14.87 21.48 4.75
CA ASP A 32 -14.12 20.57 5.61
C ASP A 32 -15.00 19.98 6.72
N LEU A 33 -15.92 20.79 7.29
CA LEU A 33 -16.88 20.33 8.30
C LEU A 33 -17.93 19.38 7.73
N LEU A 34 -18.42 19.61 6.51
CA LEU A 34 -19.32 18.68 5.82
C LEU A 34 -18.65 17.36 5.47
N ASN A 35 -17.33 17.38 5.29
CA ASN A 35 -16.55 16.18 5.06
C ASN A 35 -15.95 15.59 6.35
N PHE A 36 -16.27 16.17 7.51
CA PHE A 36 -15.82 15.68 8.80
C PHE A 36 -16.76 14.58 9.29
N TYR A 37 -16.50 13.37 8.82
CA TYR A 37 -17.43 12.26 8.97
C TYR A 37 -17.45 11.61 10.38
N PRO A 38 -18.60 11.05 10.81
CA PRO A 38 -18.66 10.24 12.03
C PRO A 38 -17.84 8.94 11.91
N ILE A 39 -17.14 8.57 12.98
CA ILE A 39 -16.40 7.29 13.12
C ILE A 39 -17.39 6.14 13.33
N ARG A 40 -18.42 6.38 14.15
CA ARG A 40 -19.45 5.40 14.49
C ARG A 40 -20.77 6.09 14.77
N TYR A 41 -21.86 5.32 14.76
CA TYR A 41 -23.18 5.77 15.20
C TYR A 41 -23.59 4.98 16.42
N LEU A 42 -24.15 5.68 17.40
CA LEU A 42 -24.77 5.07 18.56
C LEU A 42 -26.25 4.89 18.25
N ASP A 43 -26.70 3.64 18.26
CA ASP A 43 -28.11 3.31 18.14
C ASP A 43 -28.77 3.45 19.51
N LYS A 44 -29.55 4.52 19.68
CA LYS A 44 -30.37 4.76 20.88
C LYS A 44 -31.84 4.38 20.65
N SER A 45 -32.15 3.71 19.54
CA SER A 45 -33.54 3.36 19.19
C SER A 45 -34.03 2.08 19.85
N LYS A 46 -33.13 1.17 20.22
CA LYS A 46 -33.48 -0.11 20.84
C LYS A 46 -33.27 -0.06 22.34
N VAL A 47 -34.37 -0.18 23.07
CA VAL A 47 -34.36 -0.38 24.52
C VAL A 47 -34.34 -1.88 24.78
N HIS A 48 -33.25 -2.37 25.37
CA HIS A 48 -33.10 -3.76 25.78
C HIS A 48 -33.64 -3.98 27.20
N LYS A 49 -33.91 -5.24 27.53
CA LYS A 49 -34.16 -5.68 28.91
C LYS A 49 -32.93 -6.39 29.47
N ILE A 50 -32.74 -6.35 30.79
CA ILE A 50 -31.60 -6.97 31.49
C ILE A 50 -31.55 -8.49 31.22
N SER A 51 -32.71 -9.13 31.14
CA SER A 51 -32.83 -10.56 30.79
C SER A 51 -32.35 -10.92 29.38
N GLN A 52 -32.26 -9.96 28.47
CA GLN A 52 -31.87 -10.17 27.06
C GLN A 52 -30.41 -9.79 26.81
N LEU A 53 -29.66 -9.48 27.87
CA LEU A 53 -28.28 -9.07 27.74
C LEU A 53 -27.39 -10.26 27.39
N GLN A 54 -26.57 -10.04 26.38
CA GLN A 54 -25.47 -10.91 26.01
C GLN A 54 -24.18 -10.12 26.13
N GLU A 55 -23.07 -10.81 26.39
CA GLU A 55 -21.74 -10.19 26.34
C GLU A 55 -21.50 -9.62 24.94
N THR A 56 -21.55 -8.29 24.84
CA THR A 56 -21.36 -7.57 23.60
C THR A 56 -20.51 -6.33 23.86
N ASN A 57 -19.68 -5.98 22.89
CA ASN A 57 -18.85 -4.76 22.93
C ASN A 57 -19.63 -3.49 22.51
N LEU A 58 -20.94 -3.60 22.33
CA LEU A 58 -21.81 -2.52 21.87
C LEU A 58 -22.35 -1.72 23.05
N ASP A 59 -22.52 -0.42 22.84
CA ASP A 59 -23.22 0.45 23.78
C ASP A 59 -24.73 0.13 23.68
N ILE A 60 -25.38 -0.16 24.81
CA ILE A 60 -26.80 -0.53 24.85
C ILE A 60 -27.62 0.45 25.68
N GLN A 61 -28.90 0.57 25.35
CA GLN A 61 -29.86 1.36 26.13
C GLN A 61 -30.77 0.45 26.95
N LEU A 62 -30.93 0.75 28.24
CA LEU A 62 -31.85 0.07 29.15
C LEU A 62 -32.80 1.07 29.79
N LYS A 63 -34.02 0.63 30.11
CA LYS A 63 -35.02 1.42 30.86
C LYS A 63 -35.24 0.76 32.22
N GLY A 64 -35.20 1.55 33.29
CA GLY A 64 -35.32 1.03 34.65
C GLY A 64 -35.13 2.11 35.71
N LYS A 65 -34.84 1.69 36.94
CA LYS A 65 -34.68 2.56 38.11
C LYS A 65 -33.33 2.33 38.78
N ILE A 66 -32.65 3.41 39.15
CA ILE A 66 -31.47 3.34 40.02
C ILE A 66 -31.93 3.21 41.47
N THR A 67 -31.40 2.22 42.16
CA THR A 67 -31.60 1.86 43.57
C THR A 67 -30.24 1.68 44.24
N ASN A 68 -30.20 1.73 45.57
CA ASN A 68 -29.02 1.40 46.38
C ASN A 68 -27.70 2.04 45.90
N LEU A 69 -27.61 3.38 46.01
CA LEU A 69 -26.39 4.13 45.77
C LEU A 69 -25.41 3.94 46.94
N GLN A 70 -24.21 3.42 46.66
CA GLN A 70 -23.18 3.15 47.65
C GLN A 70 -21.80 3.66 47.19
N GLU A 71 -21.03 4.18 48.14
CA GLU A 71 -19.65 4.62 47.90
C GLU A 71 -18.70 3.57 48.48
N ILE A 72 -17.96 2.90 47.61
CA ILE A 72 -17.05 1.81 47.98
C ILE A 72 -15.63 2.35 47.90
N GLN A 73 -14.93 2.32 49.03
CA GLN A 73 -13.51 2.68 49.12
C GLN A 73 -12.68 1.41 49.26
N THR A 74 -11.75 1.19 48.33
CA THR A 74 -10.83 0.04 48.36
C THR A 74 -9.40 0.56 48.31
N GLY A 75 -8.76 0.71 49.47
CA GLY A 75 -7.44 1.34 49.59
C GLY A 75 -7.48 2.84 49.23
N LYS A 76 -6.62 3.27 48.30
CA LYS A 76 -6.52 4.67 47.82
C LYS A 76 -7.57 5.03 46.74
N THR A 77 -8.30 4.06 46.20
CA THR A 77 -9.30 4.30 45.14
C THR A 77 -10.71 4.33 45.70
N LYS A 78 -11.51 5.32 45.26
CA LYS A 78 -12.93 5.47 45.59
C LYS A 78 -13.75 5.23 44.33
N ARG A 79 -14.81 4.44 44.42
CA ARG A 79 -15.78 4.25 43.34
C ARG A 79 -17.20 4.38 43.86
N LEU A 80 -18.05 4.99 43.05
CA LEU A 80 -19.49 5.04 43.29
C LEU A 80 -20.13 3.84 42.58
N SER A 81 -20.99 3.12 43.27
CA SER A 81 -21.74 1.99 42.74
C SER A 81 -23.23 2.18 42.99
N ALA A 82 -24.07 1.79 42.04
CA ALA A 82 -25.53 1.82 42.20
C ALA A 82 -26.14 0.56 41.58
N LYS A 83 -27.28 0.10 42.09
CA LYS A 83 -28.03 -1.00 41.47
C LYS A 83 -29.09 -0.47 40.53
N PHE A 84 -29.06 -0.88 39.29
CA PHE A 84 -30.09 -0.59 38.31
C PHE A 84 -31.02 -1.78 38.16
N ASN A 85 -32.32 -1.55 38.35
CA ASN A 85 -33.36 -2.57 38.24
C ASN A 85 -34.28 -2.25 37.08
N ASP A 86 -34.55 -3.24 36.24
CA ASP A 86 -35.69 -3.23 35.33
C ASP A 86 -36.73 -4.29 35.76
N ASP A 87 -37.79 -4.48 34.97
CA ASP A 87 -38.84 -5.46 35.29
C ASP A 87 -38.36 -6.92 35.21
N THR A 88 -37.13 -7.16 34.76
CA THR A 88 -36.59 -8.50 34.48
C THR A 88 -35.32 -8.87 35.25
N GLY A 89 -34.62 -7.92 35.86
CA GLY A 89 -33.40 -8.19 36.60
C GLY A 89 -32.74 -6.98 37.23
N THR A 90 -31.52 -7.20 37.73
CA THR A 90 -30.69 -6.19 38.40
C THR A 90 -29.28 -6.19 37.79
N MET A 91 -28.70 -5.01 37.63
CA MET A 91 -27.38 -4.77 37.07
C MET A 91 -26.63 -3.71 37.90
N ASP A 92 -25.31 -3.80 37.99
CA ASP A 92 -24.51 -2.81 38.72
C ASP A 92 -24.06 -1.65 37.81
N LEU A 93 -24.24 -0.41 38.26
CA LEU A 93 -23.66 0.79 37.64
C LEU A 93 -22.44 1.22 38.44
N VAL A 94 -21.34 1.56 37.76
CA VAL A 94 -20.07 1.88 38.42
C VAL A 94 -19.47 3.17 37.87
N TRP A 95 -19.04 4.09 38.74
CA TRP A 95 -18.28 5.28 38.38
C TRP A 95 -16.94 5.27 39.12
N PHE A 96 -15.84 5.15 38.38
CA PHE A 96 -14.47 5.19 38.92
C PHE A 96 -13.97 6.62 39.17
N GLN A 97 -14.55 7.59 38.47
CA GLN A 97 -14.31 9.02 38.63
C GLN A 97 -15.65 9.76 38.65
N TYR A 98 -16.02 10.33 39.78
CA TYR A 98 -17.27 11.08 39.95
C TYR A 98 -17.03 12.36 40.77
N SER A 99 -17.79 13.41 40.47
CA SER A 99 -17.83 14.63 41.27
C SER A 99 -18.95 14.53 42.33
N LYS A 100 -18.86 15.32 43.41
CA LYS A 100 -19.97 15.42 44.39
C LYS A 100 -21.29 15.83 43.70
N TRP A 101 -21.21 16.72 42.71
CA TRP A 101 -22.35 17.14 41.91
C TRP A 101 -23.03 16.00 41.15
N LEU A 102 -22.26 15.06 40.57
CA LEU A 102 -22.83 13.88 39.91
C LEU A 102 -23.62 13.02 40.91
N LYS A 103 -23.07 12.82 42.12
CA LYS A 103 -23.73 12.05 43.20
C LYS A 103 -25.09 12.66 43.59
N GLU A 104 -25.17 13.98 43.66
CA GLU A 104 -26.39 14.72 43.99
C GLU A 104 -27.43 14.74 42.85
N GLN A 105 -26.98 14.68 41.60
CA GLN A 105 -27.86 14.68 40.42
C GLN A 105 -28.44 13.31 40.06
N LEU A 106 -27.95 12.21 40.67
CA LEU A 106 -28.44 10.87 40.34
C LEU A 106 -29.90 10.68 40.76
N PRO A 107 -30.82 10.43 39.81
CA PRO A 107 -32.24 10.31 40.11
C PRO A 107 -32.57 8.93 40.69
N VAL A 108 -32.42 8.78 42.01
CA VAL A 108 -32.74 7.53 42.73
C VAL A 108 -34.26 7.29 42.72
N ASN A 109 -34.68 6.04 42.51
CA ASN A 109 -36.08 5.59 42.48
C ASN A 109 -36.97 6.22 41.39
N LYS A 110 -36.40 6.90 40.41
CA LYS A 110 -37.12 7.39 39.23
C LYS A 110 -36.87 6.48 38.03
N GLU A 111 -37.87 6.36 37.15
CA GLU A 111 -37.67 5.73 35.85
C GLU A 111 -36.73 6.58 35.01
N ILE A 112 -35.69 5.95 34.49
CA ILE A 112 -34.66 6.58 33.66
C ILE A 112 -34.22 5.63 32.56
N TYR A 113 -33.57 6.23 31.56
CA TYR A 113 -32.84 5.51 30.54
C TYR A 113 -31.35 5.60 30.83
N ILE A 114 -30.70 4.44 30.86
CA ILE A 114 -29.23 4.36 30.97
C ILE A 114 -28.66 3.89 29.64
N PHE A 115 -27.50 4.42 29.28
CA PHE A 115 -26.80 4.06 28.06
C PHE A 115 -25.31 3.92 28.29
N GLY A 116 -24.71 2.82 27.82
CA GLY A 116 -23.28 2.58 27.95
C GLY A 116 -22.86 1.17 27.58
N LYS A 117 -21.56 0.89 27.73
CA LYS A 117 -21.00 -0.44 27.48
C LYS A 117 -21.33 -1.40 28.61
N LEU A 118 -21.66 -2.63 28.25
CA LEU A 118 -21.69 -3.73 29.20
C LEU A 118 -20.29 -4.19 29.56
N ASN A 119 -20.12 -4.53 30.82
CA ASN A 119 -18.94 -5.19 31.35
C ASN A 119 -19.40 -6.31 32.27
N VAL A 120 -18.81 -7.49 32.15
CA VAL A 120 -19.16 -8.63 33.01
C VAL A 120 -18.11 -8.77 34.10
N PHE A 121 -18.57 -8.74 35.35
CA PHE A 121 -17.72 -8.94 36.52
C PHE A 121 -18.41 -9.91 37.47
N ASN A 122 -17.72 -10.98 37.88
CA ASN A 122 -18.28 -12.05 38.72
C ASN A 122 -19.62 -12.61 38.22
N ASN A 123 -19.75 -12.87 36.92
CA ASN A 123 -20.97 -13.38 36.29
C ASN A 123 -22.20 -12.45 36.41
N GLN A 124 -22.00 -11.18 36.76
CA GLN A 124 -23.03 -10.15 36.77
C GLN A 124 -22.70 -9.07 35.76
N PHE A 125 -23.73 -8.60 35.05
CA PHE A 125 -23.60 -7.45 34.18
C PHE A 125 -23.37 -6.19 35.02
N SER A 126 -22.48 -5.34 34.52
CA SER A 126 -22.20 -4.03 35.06
C SER A 126 -22.04 -3.02 33.93
N MET A 127 -22.32 -1.74 34.21
CA MET A 127 -22.16 -0.66 33.24
C MET A 127 -21.28 0.44 33.86
N PRO A 128 -20.01 0.57 33.42
CA PRO A 128 -19.15 1.64 33.88
C PRO A 128 -19.51 2.96 33.19
N HIS A 129 -19.62 4.04 33.99
CA HIS A 129 -19.90 5.40 33.53
C HIS A 129 -21.10 5.53 32.56
N PRO A 130 -22.30 5.06 32.95
CA PRO A 130 -23.48 5.18 32.10
C PRO A 130 -23.88 6.64 31.88
N GLU A 131 -24.32 6.97 30.67
CA GLU A 131 -25.11 8.16 30.41
C GLU A 131 -26.52 7.95 30.96
N ILE A 132 -27.04 8.92 31.71
CA ILE A 132 -28.38 8.87 32.32
C ILE A 132 -29.26 9.95 31.69
N GLU A 133 -30.43 9.56 31.18
CA GLU A 133 -31.46 10.45 30.65
C GLU A 133 -32.77 10.22 31.43
N ILE A 134 -33.40 11.30 31.94
CA ILE A 134 -34.61 11.24 32.80
C ILE A 134 -35.89 11.07 31.97
N GLU A 135 -35.91 11.61 30.76
CA GLU A 135 -37.02 11.47 29.82
C GLU A 135 -36.58 10.66 28.61
N GLU A 136 -37.52 9.91 28.02
CA GLU A 136 -37.33 9.38 26.68
C GLU A 136 -37.28 10.59 25.75
N ASN A 137 -36.08 10.95 25.31
CA ASN A 137 -35.88 12.10 24.44
C ASN A 137 -36.44 11.78 23.04
N LYS A 138 -37.78 11.77 22.92
CA LYS A 138 -38.52 11.49 21.68
C LYS A 138 -38.29 12.56 20.62
N GLU A 139 -37.80 13.73 21.01
CA GLU A 139 -37.59 14.89 20.12
C GLU A 139 -36.30 14.86 19.29
N SER A 140 -35.39 13.90 19.47
CA SER A 140 -34.30 13.77 18.51
C SER A 140 -34.68 12.80 17.40
N ASP A 141 -35.04 13.36 16.25
CA ASP A 141 -35.27 12.73 14.92
C ASP A 141 -34.17 11.74 14.45
N ASN A 142 -33.14 11.51 15.26
CA ASN A 142 -31.97 10.71 14.94
C ASN A 142 -31.90 9.49 15.86
N ARG A 143 -32.52 8.40 15.41
CA ARG A 143 -32.37 7.04 15.98
C ARG A 143 -30.90 6.63 16.11
N LEU A 144 -30.06 7.14 15.21
CA LEU A 144 -28.62 6.94 15.16
C LEU A 144 -27.88 8.25 15.48
N ARG A 145 -27.22 8.33 16.64
CA ARG A 145 -26.43 9.51 17.03
C ARG A 145 -24.99 9.40 16.49
N PRO A 146 -24.51 10.34 15.67
CA PRO A 146 -23.14 10.28 15.14
C PRO A 146 -22.09 10.62 16.21
N ILE A 147 -20.98 9.89 16.19
CA ILE A 147 -19.79 10.16 16.99
C ILE A 147 -18.66 10.58 16.08
N TYR A 148 -18.19 11.80 16.28
CA TYR A 148 -17.13 12.41 15.49
C TYR A 148 -15.74 12.18 16.11
N PRO A 149 -14.67 12.21 15.32
CA PRO A 149 -13.31 12.22 15.85
C PRO A 149 -13.10 13.33 16.89
N SER A 150 -12.43 13.02 17.99
CA SER A 150 -12.15 14.00 19.04
C SER A 150 -10.83 13.66 19.73
N SER A 151 -10.21 14.66 20.35
CA SER A 151 -8.98 14.51 21.13
C SER A 151 -9.15 15.16 22.49
N GLU A 152 -8.39 14.70 23.49
CA GLU A 152 -8.47 15.25 24.85
C GLU A 152 -8.29 16.78 24.91
N LYS A 153 -7.45 17.32 24.01
CA LYS A 153 -7.23 18.76 23.88
C LYS A 153 -8.50 19.51 23.49
N LEU A 154 -9.32 18.92 22.62
CA LEU A 154 -10.60 19.49 22.19
C LEU A 154 -11.64 19.40 23.32
N THR A 155 -11.76 18.24 23.96
CA THR A 155 -12.75 18.00 25.03
C THR A 155 -12.52 18.91 26.23
N LYS A 156 -11.26 19.12 26.64
CA LYS A 156 -10.91 20.02 27.75
C LYS A 156 -11.32 21.48 27.51
N ARG A 157 -11.45 21.91 26.25
CA ARG A 157 -11.90 23.26 25.88
C ARG A 157 -13.38 23.33 25.50
N GLY A 158 -14.17 22.32 25.87
CA GLY A 158 -15.62 22.29 25.65
C GLY A 158 -16.06 21.89 24.25
N LEU A 159 -15.13 21.47 23.37
CA LEU A 159 -15.45 20.93 22.05
C LEU A 159 -15.76 19.43 22.14
N ASN A 160 -16.90 19.12 22.75
CA ASN A 160 -17.38 17.76 22.96
C ASN A 160 -18.24 17.26 21.78
N GLN A 161 -18.72 16.02 21.86
CA GLN A 161 -19.57 15.43 20.81
C GLN A 161 -20.85 16.25 20.55
N LYS A 162 -21.49 16.76 21.60
CA LYS A 162 -22.69 17.61 21.49
C LYS A 162 -22.41 18.88 20.69
N PHE A 163 -21.24 19.48 20.89
CA PHE A 163 -20.80 20.64 20.12
C PHE A 163 -20.74 20.33 18.62
N PHE A 164 -19.99 19.29 18.21
CA PHE A 164 -19.86 18.92 16.80
C PHE A 164 -21.21 18.51 16.18
N GLN A 165 -22.03 17.76 16.92
CA GLN A 165 -23.38 17.40 16.47
C GLN A 165 -24.25 18.64 16.19
N ASN A 166 -24.22 19.64 17.07
CA ASN A 166 -25.01 20.87 16.88
C ASN A 166 -24.49 21.72 15.72
N VAL A 167 -23.17 21.88 15.61
CA VAL A 167 -22.53 22.63 14.52
C VAL A 167 -22.88 22.00 13.18
N VAL A 168 -22.64 20.69 13.02
CA VAL A 168 -22.90 19.97 11.78
C VAL A 168 -24.39 19.96 11.46
N ARG A 169 -25.27 19.80 12.46
CA ARG A 169 -26.73 19.88 12.26
C ARG A 169 -27.17 21.23 11.72
N ASN A 170 -26.59 22.33 12.20
CA ASN A 170 -26.90 23.65 11.68
C ASN A 170 -26.46 23.80 10.22
N ILE A 171 -25.28 23.27 9.86
CA ILE A 171 -24.81 23.26 8.47
C ILE A 171 -25.71 22.37 7.60
N CYS A 172 -26.14 21.22 8.12
CA CYS A 172 -27.03 20.30 7.42
C CYS A 172 -28.38 20.94 7.01
N LYS A 173 -28.89 21.91 7.79
CA LYS A 173 -30.11 22.64 7.43
C LYS A 173 -29.93 23.52 6.19
N GLU A 174 -28.71 23.98 5.94
CA GLU A 174 -28.36 24.84 4.79
C GLU A 174 -27.92 24.03 3.57
N ILE A 175 -27.83 22.69 3.66
CA ILE A 175 -27.37 21.81 2.56
C ILE A 175 -28.06 22.09 1.21
N PRO A 176 -29.39 22.30 1.13
CA PRO A 176 -30.05 22.57 -0.15
C PRO A 176 -29.50 23.78 -0.90
N ASN A 177 -28.96 24.77 -0.18
CA ASN A 177 -28.37 25.99 -0.72
C ASN A 177 -26.85 25.90 -0.91
N LEU A 178 -26.22 24.85 -0.36
CA LEU A 178 -24.76 24.68 -0.35
C LEU A 178 -24.26 23.64 -1.36
N LEU A 179 -25.09 22.63 -1.67
CA LEU A 179 -24.68 21.47 -2.46
C LEU A 179 -25.53 21.32 -3.73
N ASP A 180 -24.87 21.55 -4.86
CA ASP A 180 -25.35 21.15 -6.18
C ASP A 180 -25.01 19.68 -6.46
N GLU A 181 -25.83 19.05 -7.29
CA GLU A 181 -25.58 17.71 -7.78
C GLU A 181 -24.32 17.68 -8.67
N ASN A 182 -23.53 16.62 -8.55
CA ASN A 182 -22.25 16.47 -9.27
C ASN A 182 -22.22 15.28 -10.23
N MET A 183 -23.26 14.44 -10.20
CA MET A 183 -23.46 13.34 -11.12
C MET A 183 -24.66 13.61 -12.05
N PRO A 184 -24.60 13.13 -13.30
CA PRO A 184 -25.71 13.27 -14.23
C PRO A 184 -26.87 12.34 -13.85
N GLU A 185 -28.08 12.73 -14.25
CA GLU A 185 -29.31 12.04 -13.86
C GLU A 185 -29.33 10.56 -14.29
N TYR A 186 -28.72 10.23 -15.43
CA TYR A 186 -28.63 8.84 -15.91
C TYR A 186 -27.79 7.96 -14.97
N LEU A 187 -26.69 8.46 -14.39
CA LEU A 187 -25.89 7.71 -13.41
C LEU A 187 -26.65 7.54 -12.09
N ILE A 188 -27.34 8.60 -11.64
CA ILE A 188 -28.14 8.57 -10.42
C ILE A 188 -29.25 7.51 -10.52
N LYS A 189 -29.98 7.49 -11.64
CA LYS A 189 -31.04 6.50 -11.90
C LYS A 189 -30.49 5.08 -12.04
N HIS A 190 -29.41 4.90 -12.80
CA HIS A 190 -28.81 3.58 -13.04
C HIS A 190 -28.34 2.92 -11.74
N PHE A 191 -27.63 3.66 -10.89
CA PHE A 191 -27.10 3.14 -9.63
C PHE A 191 -28.04 3.32 -8.43
N LYS A 192 -29.25 3.87 -8.65
CA LYS A 192 -30.25 4.17 -7.60
C LYS A 192 -29.65 4.98 -6.46
N PHE A 193 -28.83 5.97 -6.80
CA PHE A 193 -28.19 6.84 -5.80
C PHE A 193 -29.21 7.78 -5.16
N LEU A 194 -28.97 8.13 -3.90
CA LEU A 194 -29.60 9.28 -3.27
C LEU A 194 -29.18 10.57 -4.01
N SER A 195 -29.87 11.69 -3.81
CA SER A 195 -29.42 13.02 -4.27
C SER A 195 -28.31 13.55 -3.37
N ARG A 196 -27.40 14.41 -3.87
CA ARG A 196 -26.15 14.78 -3.15
C ARG A 196 -26.43 15.33 -1.76
N GLN A 197 -27.47 16.15 -1.71
CA GLN A 197 -28.03 16.70 -0.50
C GLN A 197 -28.48 15.61 0.49
N HIS A 198 -29.26 14.63 0.04
CA HIS A 198 -29.69 13.52 0.89
C HIS A 198 -28.54 12.60 1.34
N THR A 199 -27.50 12.45 0.53
CA THR A 199 -26.30 11.70 0.93
C THR A 199 -25.58 12.36 2.09
N PHE A 200 -25.32 13.67 2.03
CA PHE A 200 -24.68 14.39 3.14
C PHE A 200 -25.58 14.45 4.39
N LEU A 201 -26.91 14.52 4.22
CA LEU A 201 -27.82 14.42 5.36
C LEU A 201 -27.72 13.07 6.05
N ASN A 202 -27.78 11.96 5.29
CA ASN A 202 -27.79 10.62 5.85
C ASN A 202 -26.39 10.11 6.27
N ILE A 203 -25.30 10.69 5.78
CA ILE A 203 -23.96 10.36 6.29
C ILE A 203 -23.65 11.03 7.63
N HIS A 204 -24.34 12.11 8.00
CA HIS A 204 -24.17 12.72 9.33
C HIS A 204 -25.28 12.30 10.28
N PHE A 205 -26.52 12.28 9.80
CA PHE A 205 -27.71 11.99 10.57
C PHE A 205 -28.59 10.99 9.82
N PRO A 206 -28.20 9.69 9.80
CA PRO A 206 -28.95 8.68 9.08
C PRO A 206 -30.30 8.40 9.73
N LYS A 207 -31.34 8.32 8.89
CA LYS A 207 -32.69 7.89 9.32
C LYS A 207 -32.72 6.41 9.72
N SER A 208 -31.92 5.58 9.05
CA SER A 208 -31.74 4.16 9.32
C SER A 208 -30.35 3.69 8.88
N LEU A 209 -29.93 2.51 9.33
CA LEU A 209 -28.68 1.89 8.87
C LEU A 209 -28.65 1.72 7.34
N GLU A 210 -29.78 1.36 6.73
CA GLU A 210 -29.90 1.25 5.27
C GLU A 210 -29.64 2.59 4.56
N HIS A 211 -30.15 3.71 5.10
CA HIS A 211 -29.89 5.04 4.53
C HIS A 211 -28.43 5.46 4.70
N PHE A 212 -27.80 5.09 5.83
CA PHE A 212 -26.37 5.26 6.03
C PHE A 212 -25.57 4.48 4.99
N GLU A 213 -25.89 3.20 4.77
CA GLU A 213 -25.20 2.36 3.79
C GLU A 213 -25.31 2.92 2.37
N LYS A 214 -26.51 3.34 1.95
CA LYS A 214 -26.73 4.01 0.65
C LYS A 214 -25.93 5.31 0.52
N ALA A 215 -25.89 6.13 1.57
CA ALA A 215 -25.12 7.37 1.57
C ALA A 215 -23.61 7.10 1.51
N ASN A 216 -23.12 6.16 2.33
CA ASN A 216 -21.73 5.76 2.38
C ASN A 216 -21.26 5.16 1.06
N TYR A 217 -22.04 4.26 0.47
CA TYR A 217 -21.75 3.66 -0.84
C TYR A 217 -21.62 4.73 -1.92
N ARG A 218 -22.54 5.70 -1.96
CA ARG A 218 -22.46 6.78 -2.94
C ARG A 218 -21.24 7.68 -2.73
N LEU A 219 -20.89 8.06 -1.50
CA LEU A 219 -19.70 8.89 -1.27
C LEU A 219 -18.42 8.15 -1.70
N LYS A 220 -18.32 6.86 -1.39
CA LYS A 220 -17.22 6.00 -1.88
C LYS A 220 -17.18 5.96 -3.40
N PHE A 221 -18.34 5.80 -4.04
CA PHE A 221 -18.45 5.84 -5.50
C PHE A 221 -18.04 7.21 -6.07
N GLU A 222 -18.51 8.31 -5.48
CA GLU A 222 -18.20 9.68 -5.90
C GLU A 222 -16.69 9.94 -5.84
N GLU A 223 -16.05 9.65 -4.70
CA GLU A 223 -14.60 9.80 -4.52
C GLU A 223 -13.83 8.95 -5.54
N SER A 224 -14.23 7.69 -5.70
CA SER A 224 -13.61 6.77 -6.65
C SER A 224 -13.81 7.22 -8.10
N PHE A 225 -15.01 7.71 -8.46
CA PHE A 225 -15.35 8.13 -9.81
C PHE A 225 -14.54 9.34 -10.26
N PHE A 226 -14.49 10.41 -9.45
CA PHE A 226 -13.73 11.60 -9.83
C PHE A 226 -12.23 11.36 -9.83
N PHE A 227 -11.75 10.45 -8.98
CA PHE A 227 -10.38 9.98 -9.01
C PHE A 227 -10.07 9.24 -10.33
N GLN A 228 -10.89 8.25 -10.70
CA GLN A 228 -10.74 7.51 -11.97
C GLN A 228 -10.90 8.43 -13.20
N LEU A 229 -11.79 9.42 -13.13
CA LEU A 229 -11.99 10.40 -14.21
C LEU A 229 -10.76 11.27 -14.42
N GLY A 230 -10.20 11.83 -13.34
CA GLY A 230 -9.00 12.64 -13.44
C GLY A 230 -7.81 11.87 -14.00
N TYR A 231 -7.74 10.58 -13.63
CA TYR A 231 -6.78 9.66 -14.23
C TYR A 231 -7.01 9.46 -15.74
N ALA A 232 -8.21 9.07 -16.14
CA ALA A 232 -8.48 8.73 -17.54
C ALA A 232 -8.34 9.96 -18.46
N LEU A 233 -8.69 11.16 -18.00
CA LEU A 233 -8.41 12.42 -18.70
C LEU A 233 -6.90 12.68 -18.86
N LYS A 234 -6.10 12.41 -17.83
CA LYS A 234 -4.63 12.52 -17.93
C LYS A 234 -4.08 11.51 -18.94
N LYS A 235 -4.60 10.28 -18.96
CA LYS A 235 -4.21 9.25 -19.94
C LYS A 235 -4.54 9.68 -21.36
N LEU A 236 -5.72 10.27 -21.59
CA LEU A 236 -6.09 10.84 -22.89
C LEU A 236 -5.16 11.98 -23.29
N HIS A 237 -4.81 12.87 -22.37
CA HIS A 237 -3.87 13.95 -22.63
C HIS A 237 -2.46 13.45 -22.97
N HIS A 238 -1.96 12.44 -22.25
CA HIS A 238 -0.67 11.81 -22.55
C HIS A 238 -0.70 11.14 -23.93
N LYS A 239 -1.79 10.45 -24.29
CA LYS A 239 -1.95 9.86 -25.63
C LYS A 239 -1.91 10.89 -26.76
N THR A 240 -2.33 12.13 -26.52
CA THR A 240 -2.35 13.18 -27.56
C THR A 240 -1.08 14.02 -27.58
N GLN A 241 -0.31 14.09 -26.50
CA GLN A 241 0.88 14.94 -26.39
C GLN A 241 2.20 14.15 -26.46
N SER A 242 2.24 12.92 -25.96
CA SER A 242 3.47 12.13 -25.88
C SER A 242 3.72 11.34 -27.16
N HIS A 243 4.38 12.00 -28.12
CA HIS A 243 4.86 11.40 -29.35
C HIS A 243 5.88 10.29 -29.03
N GLY A 244 5.76 9.14 -29.71
CA GLY A 244 6.71 8.04 -29.59
C GLY A 244 7.09 7.49 -30.95
N ASN A 245 8.28 6.91 -31.06
CA ASN A 245 8.72 6.23 -32.27
C ASN A 245 8.03 4.86 -32.40
N PRO A 246 7.26 4.59 -33.47
CA PRO A 246 6.55 3.32 -33.59
C PRO A 246 7.51 2.18 -33.98
N PHE A 247 7.36 1.01 -33.35
CA PHE A 247 8.06 -0.25 -33.64
C PHE A 247 7.11 -1.29 -34.27
N PRO A 248 6.71 -1.14 -35.55
CA PRO A 248 5.79 -2.08 -36.18
C PRO A 248 6.44 -3.43 -36.57
N ILE A 249 7.76 -3.48 -36.72
CA ILE A 249 8.50 -4.63 -37.24
C ILE A 249 8.84 -5.58 -36.08
N VAL A 250 8.65 -6.87 -36.30
CA VAL A 250 9.30 -7.94 -35.53
C VAL A 250 10.12 -8.71 -36.55
N GLY A 251 11.43 -8.59 -36.44
CA GLY A 251 12.38 -8.98 -37.48
C GLY A 251 13.27 -10.13 -37.04
N ASP A 252 14.43 -10.21 -37.67
CA ASP A 252 15.33 -11.34 -37.53
C ASP A 252 15.97 -11.41 -36.15
N TYR A 253 16.25 -10.28 -35.47
CA TYR A 253 16.85 -10.31 -34.14
C TYR A 253 15.93 -10.97 -33.13
N PHE A 254 14.65 -10.59 -33.12
CA PHE A 254 13.66 -11.23 -32.25
C PHE A 254 13.41 -12.68 -32.66
N THR A 255 13.13 -12.92 -33.94
CA THR A 255 12.65 -14.22 -34.43
C THR A 255 13.73 -15.28 -34.32
N SER A 256 14.97 -14.96 -34.75
CA SER A 256 16.10 -15.89 -34.65
C SER A 256 16.42 -16.23 -33.20
N PHE A 257 16.42 -15.24 -32.30
CA PHE A 257 16.63 -15.51 -30.87
C PHE A 257 15.53 -16.39 -30.28
N TYR A 258 14.27 -16.10 -30.59
CA TYR A 258 13.11 -16.83 -30.09
C TYR A 258 13.10 -18.29 -30.54
N GLU A 259 13.49 -18.56 -31.79
CA GLU A 259 13.47 -19.90 -32.38
C GLU A 259 14.72 -20.72 -32.05
N ASN A 260 15.91 -20.11 -32.03
CA ASN A 260 17.19 -20.83 -32.00
C ASN A 260 17.98 -20.68 -30.70
N ASN A 261 17.78 -19.60 -29.94
CA ASN A 261 18.61 -19.27 -28.78
C ASN A 261 17.83 -19.27 -27.45
N LEU A 262 16.50 -19.34 -27.50
CA LEU A 262 15.67 -19.32 -26.32
C LEU A 262 15.80 -20.66 -25.55
N PRO A 263 16.32 -20.66 -24.31
CA PRO A 263 16.68 -21.91 -23.62
C PRO A 263 15.48 -22.65 -23.00
N PHE A 264 14.28 -22.05 -23.02
CA PHE A 264 13.08 -22.61 -22.43
C PHE A 264 11.83 -22.07 -23.12
N GLU A 265 10.70 -22.78 -23.01
CA GLU A 265 9.43 -22.28 -23.53
C GLU A 265 8.87 -21.15 -22.66
N LEU A 266 8.42 -20.06 -23.29
CA LEU A 266 7.76 -18.97 -22.57
C LEU A 266 6.40 -19.41 -22.01
N THR A 267 6.07 -18.93 -20.81
CA THR A 267 4.76 -19.15 -20.20
C THR A 267 3.65 -18.42 -20.95
N GLY A 268 2.39 -18.81 -20.74
CA GLY A 268 1.23 -18.13 -21.34
C GLY A 268 1.16 -16.66 -20.91
N ALA A 269 1.47 -16.39 -19.65
CA ALA A 269 1.56 -15.04 -19.11
C ALA A 269 2.66 -14.20 -19.78
N GLN A 270 3.86 -14.76 -19.98
CA GLN A 270 4.96 -14.07 -20.69
C GLN A 270 4.60 -13.76 -22.15
N LYS A 271 4.01 -14.72 -22.88
CA LYS A 271 3.53 -14.54 -24.26
C LYS A 271 2.44 -13.46 -24.35
N ARG A 272 1.50 -13.44 -23.41
CA ARG A 272 0.44 -12.41 -23.30
C ARG A 272 1.04 -11.02 -23.07
N VAL A 273 1.95 -10.87 -22.11
CA VAL A 273 2.61 -9.60 -21.80
C VAL A 273 3.43 -9.07 -22.98
N LEU A 274 4.18 -9.92 -23.67
CA LEU A 274 4.91 -9.51 -24.89
C LEU A 274 3.98 -9.00 -25.98
N LYS A 275 2.81 -9.62 -26.14
CA LYS A 275 1.78 -9.16 -27.08
C LYS A 275 1.22 -7.78 -26.69
N GLU A 276 0.96 -7.55 -25.40
CA GLU A 276 0.52 -6.25 -24.87
C GLU A 276 1.58 -5.16 -25.14
N ILE A 277 2.85 -5.45 -24.84
CA ILE A 277 3.98 -4.55 -25.09
C ILE A 277 4.10 -4.22 -26.58
N ARG A 278 4.09 -5.25 -27.45
CA ARG A 278 4.17 -5.08 -28.91
C ARG A 278 3.04 -4.21 -29.46
N LEU A 279 1.82 -4.40 -28.99
CA LEU A 279 0.65 -3.62 -29.44
C LEU A 279 0.80 -2.14 -29.11
N ASP A 280 1.45 -1.81 -28.00
CA ASP A 280 1.70 -0.41 -27.63
C ASP A 280 2.90 0.18 -28.35
N MET A 281 4.01 -0.54 -28.46
CA MET A 281 5.18 -0.06 -29.20
C MET A 281 4.89 0.16 -30.68
N LYS A 282 3.91 -0.54 -31.27
CA LYS A 282 3.50 -0.32 -32.67
C LYS A 282 2.86 1.07 -32.91
N LYS A 283 2.36 1.74 -31.87
CA LYS A 283 1.63 3.01 -31.99
C LYS A 283 2.61 4.19 -32.06
N PRO A 284 2.24 5.31 -32.70
CA PRO A 284 3.05 6.55 -32.72
C PRO A 284 2.99 7.33 -31.38
N ILE A 285 2.76 6.63 -30.27
CA ILE A 285 2.57 7.18 -28.93
C ILE A 285 3.59 6.48 -28.02
N GLN A 286 4.22 7.22 -27.12
CA GLN A 286 5.16 6.63 -26.17
C GLN A 286 4.47 5.57 -25.29
N MET A 287 4.94 4.32 -25.33
CA MET A 287 4.57 3.31 -24.34
C MET A 287 5.11 3.71 -22.97
N ASN A 288 4.27 3.65 -21.93
CA ASN A 288 4.66 3.86 -20.55
C ASN A 288 3.99 2.77 -19.70
N ARG A 289 4.72 1.68 -19.42
CA ARG A 289 4.14 0.43 -18.92
C ARG A 289 4.88 -0.11 -17.70
N LEU A 290 4.14 -0.58 -16.70
CA LEU A 290 4.63 -1.30 -15.54
C LEU A 290 4.44 -2.82 -15.75
N LEU A 291 5.56 -3.53 -15.82
CA LEU A 291 5.64 -4.98 -15.81
C LEU A 291 5.80 -5.48 -14.37
N GLN A 292 4.76 -6.14 -13.87
CA GLN A 292 4.75 -6.79 -12.57
C GLN A 292 4.88 -8.29 -12.74
N GLY A 293 5.58 -8.92 -11.81
CA GLY A 293 5.63 -10.37 -11.72
C GLY A 293 6.48 -10.76 -10.52
N ASP A 294 6.24 -11.95 -9.97
CA ASP A 294 6.99 -12.42 -8.82
C ASP A 294 8.51 -12.54 -9.12
N VAL A 295 9.35 -12.63 -8.09
CA VAL A 295 10.79 -12.87 -8.23
C VAL A 295 10.97 -14.18 -9.01
N GLY A 296 11.69 -14.14 -10.13
CA GLY A 296 11.92 -15.31 -10.99
C GLY A 296 10.78 -15.70 -11.93
N SER A 297 9.76 -14.85 -12.11
CA SER A 297 8.71 -15.00 -13.14
C SER A 297 9.20 -14.78 -14.59
N GLY A 298 10.48 -14.47 -14.78
CA GLY A 298 11.07 -14.25 -16.11
C GLY A 298 10.93 -12.83 -16.67
N LYS A 299 10.76 -11.81 -15.82
CA LYS A 299 10.73 -10.39 -16.23
C LYS A 299 11.90 -9.98 -17.13
N THR A 300 13.13 -10.41 -16.79
CA THR A 300 14.33 -10.12 -17.58
C THR A 300 14.25 -10.70 -18.99
N MET A 301 13.61 -11.85 -19.19
CA MET A 301 13.43 -12.44 -20.52
C MET A 301 12.45 -11.60 -21.36
N VAL A 302 11.35 -11.14 -20.77
CA VAL A 302 10.41 -10.21 -21.42
C VAL A 302 11.11 -8.89 -21.79
N ALA A 303 11.96 -8.37 -20.89
CA ALA A 303 12.76 -7.17 -21.16
C ALA A 303 13.72 -7.38 -22.34
N LEU A 304 14.46 -8.50 -22.38
CA LEU A 304 15.38 -8.82 -23.48
C LEU A 304 14.66 -8.90 -24.82
N LEU A 305 13.57 -9.67 -24.88
CA LEU A 305 12.76 -9.79 -26.10
C LEU A 305 12.19 -8.44 -26.55
N THR A 306 11.86 -7.55 -25.61
CA THR A 306 11.41 -6.18 -25.94
C THR A 306 12.56 -5.34 -26.52
N MET A 307 13.79 -5.48 -26.01
CA MET A 307 14.98 -4.82 -26.57
C MET A 307 15.29 -5.29 -27.99
N LEU A 308 15.09 -6.58 -28.28
CA LEU A 308 15.28 -7.12 -29.64
C LEU A 308 14.25 -6.55 -30.63
N ILE A 309 13.00 -6.33 -30.21
CA ILE A 309 12.00 -5.63 -31.06
C ILE A 309 12.45 -4.20 -31.37
N ALA A 310 13.01 -3.47 -30.39
CA ALA A 310 13.54 -2.14 -30.64
C ALA A 310 14.70 -2.16 -31.67
N MET A 311 15.58 -3.17 -31.58
CA MET A 311 16.66 -3.38 -32.55
C MET A 311 16.16 -3.68 -33.95
N ASP A 312 15.12 -4.52 -34.10
CA ASP A 312 14.49 -4.80 -35.41
C ASP A 312 13.95 -3.55 -36.10
N ASN A 313 13.70 -2.47 -35.33
CA ASN A 313 13.23 -1.19 -35.84
C ASN A 313 14.36 -0.13 -35.92
N GLY A 314 15.62 -0.52 -35.73
CA GLY A 314 16.79 0.35 -35.85
C GLY A 314 17.02 1.28 -34.66
N PHE A 315 16.51 0.93 -33.47
CA PHE A 315 16.66 1.72 -32.25
C PHE A 315 17.56 1.05 -31.22
N GLN A 316 18.24 1.89 -30.43
CA GLN A 316 19.02 1.46 -29.28
C GLN A 316 18.11 1.30 -28.05
N SER A 317 18.51 0.41 -27.15
CA SER A 317 17.82 0.15 -25.89
C SER A 317 18.73 0.37 -24.69
N CYS A 318 18.14 0.76 -23.56
CA CYS A 318 18.84 0.83 -22.28
C CYS A 318 18.09 0.08 -21.18
N LEU A 319 18.81 -0.65 -20.32
CA LEU A 319 18.31 -1.19 -19.06
C LEU A 319 19.03 -0.54 -17.88
N MET A 320 18.27 0.11 -17.01
CA MET A 320 18.76 0.74 -15.79
C MET A 320 18.41 -0.08 -14.55
N ALA A 321 19.40 -0.30 -13.70
CA ALA A 321 19.25 -0.98 -12.40
C ALA A 321 19.78 -0.10 -11.25
N PRO A 322 19.23 -0.20 -10.03
CA PRO A 322 19.48 0.77 -8.95
C PRO A 322 20.87 0.64 -8.34
N THR A 323 21.51 -0.52 -8.46
CA THR A 323 22.85 -0.80 -7.92
C THR A 323 23.75 -1.38 -9.00
N GLU A 324 25.06 -1.19 -8.84
CA GLU A 324 26.05 -1.72 -9.78
C GLU A 324 25.98 -3.25 -9.87
N ILE A 325 25.74 -3.92 -8.73
CA ILE A 325 25.61 -5.38 -8.65
C ILE A 325 24.42 -5.88 -9.50
N LEU A 326 23.26 -5.22 -9.40
CA LEU A 326 22.10 -5.59 -10.23
C LEU A 326 22.33 -5.29 -11.71
N ALA A 327 22.99 -4.17 -12.02
CA ALA A 327 23.34 -3.84 -13.41
C ALA A 327 24.30 -4.89 -14.00
N GLN A 328 25.31 -5.30 -13.24
CA GLN A 328 26.24 -6.36 -13.64
C GLN A 328 25.53 -7.71 -13.86
N GLN A 329 24.53 -8.04 -13.04
CA GLN A 329 23.75 -9.27 -13.20
C GLN A 329 22.89 -9.26 -14.46
N HIS A 330 22.19 -8.16 -14.71
CA HIS A 330 21.44 -8.02 -15.96
C HIS A 330 22.39 -8.07 -17.16
N TYR A 331 23.52 -7.39 -17.08
CA TYR A 331 24.54 -7.43 -18.14
C TYR A 331 25.05 -8.84 -18.39
N ASN A 332 25.50 -9.58 -17.37
CA ASN A 332 25.99 -10.94 -17.53
C ASN A 332 24.89 -11.87 -18.07
N GLY A 333 23.70 -11.85 -17.47
CA GLY A 333 22.59 -12.71 -17.89
C GLY A 333 22.15 -12.44 -19.33
N ILE A 334 22.07 -11.17 -19.74
CA ILE A 334 21.73 -10.79 -21.13
C ILE A 334 22.87 -11.18 -22.08
N LYS A 335 24.12 -10.92 -21.71
CA LYS A 335 25.29 -11.24 -22.52
C LYS A 335 25.40 -12.74 -22.77
N ASP A 336 25.20 -13.55 -21.73
CA ASP A 336 25.25 -15.01 -21.81
C ASP A 336 24.15 -15.54 -22.74
N LEU A 337 22.91 -15.02 -22.61
CA LEU A 337 21.79 -15.38 -23.50
C LEU A 337 22.05 -15.00 -24.96
N LEU A 338 22.70 -13.86 -25.21
CA LEU A 338 22.99 -13.36 -26.55
C LEU A 338 24.27 -13.92 -27.17
N THR A 339 24.93 -14.88 -26.52
CA THR A 339 26.13 -15.53 -27.07
C THR A 339 25.85 -16.14 -28.45
N GLY A 340 26.69 -15.82 -29.44
CA GLY A 340 26.55 -16.33 -30.81
C GLY A 340 25.60 -15.53 -31.73
N THR A 341 24.89 -14.53 -31.20
CA THR A 341 23.98 -13.68 -32.00
C THR A 341 24.66 -12.49 -32.70
N GLY A 342 25.90 -12.16 -32.32
CA GLY A 342 26.62 -10.98 -32.81
C GLY A 342 26.11 -9.64 -32.23
N ILE A 343 25.15 -9.66 -31.30
CA ILE A 343 24.59 -8.46 -30.68
C ILE A 343 25.54 -7.92 -29.62
N ASN A 344 25.91 -6.64 -29.74
CA ASN A 344 26.79 -5.95 -28.80
C ASN A 344 26.01 -5.43 -27.59
N VAL A 345 26.49 -5.81 -26.40
CA VAL A 345 25.99 -5.35 -25.09
C VAL A 345 27.15 -4.78 -24.29
N ARG A 346 26.96 -3.61 -23.66
CA ARG A 346 27.95 -2.99 -22.76
C ARG A 346 27.33 -2.67 -21.40
N LEU A 347 28.19 -2.57 -20.39
CA LEU A 347 27.84 -2.15 -19.03
C LEU A 347 28.41 -0.75 -18.75
N LEU A 348 27.59 0.14 -18.18
CA LEU A 348 28.01 1.46 -17.71
C LEU A 348 27.55 1.71 -16.26
N THR A 349 28.52 1.77 -15.36
CA THR A 349 28.37 2.00 -13.92
C THR A 349 29.22 3.19 -13.46
N GLY A 350 29.09 3.59 -12.19
CA GLY A 350 29.97 4.60 -11.60
C GLY A 350 31.42 4.16 -11.60
N SER A 351 31.66 2.87 -11.38
CA SER A 351 32.97 2.21 -11.37
C SER A 351 33.61 1.95 -12.75
N THR A 352 32.91 2.16 -13.88
CA THR A 352 33.48 1.90 -15.22
C THR A 352 34.68 2.81 -15.51
N LYS A 353 35.79 2.22 -15.97
CA LYS A 353 37.06 2.91 -16.25
C LYS A 353 36.92 3.96 -17.36
N ALA A 354 37.70 5.04 -17.28
CA ALA A 354 37.63 6.14 -18.25
C ALA A 354 37.94 5.72 -19.70
N SER A 355 38.83 4.73 -19.90
CA SER A 355 39.14 4.17 -21.21
C SER A 355 37.93 3.44 -21.82
N GLU A 356 37.27 2.60 -21.03
CA GLU A 356 36.06 1.88 -21.45
C GLU A 356 34.88 2.82 -21.68
N ARG A 357 34.69 3.82 -20.82
CA ARG A 357 33.66 4.86 -21.00
C ARG A 357 33.80 5.58 -22.35
N LYS A 358 35.03 5.90 -22.78
CA LYS A 358 35.27 6.51 -24.11
C LYS A 358 34.76 5.62 -25.25
N ILE A 359 35.05 4.31 -25.20
CA ILE A 359 34.61 3.36 -26.21
C ILE A 359 33.08 3.27 -26.21
N ILE A 360 32.46 3.13 -25.03
CA ILE A 360 31.00 3.08 -24.90
C ILE A 360 30.35 4.34 -25.49
N HIS A 361 30.87 5.53 -25.20
CA HIS A 361 30.33 6.77 -25.76
C HIS A 361 30.45 6.82 -27.29
N GLN A 362 31.59 6.40 -27.84
CA GLN A 362 31.77 6.33 -29.30
C GLN A 362 30.80 5.35 -29.96
N GLU A 363 30.66 4.14 -29.41
CA GLU A 363 29.74 3.12 -29.93
C GLU A 363 28.25 3.55 -29.80
N LEU A 364 27.91 4.32 -28.75
CA LEU A 364 26.55 4.86 -28.57
C LEU A 364 26.20 5.95 -29.58
N GLU A 365 27.15 6.86 -29.84
CA GLU A 365 26.99 7.97 -30.79
C GLU A 365 27.02 7.48 -32.25
N SER A 366 27.84 6.46 -32.56
CA SER A 366 27.88 5.84 -33.89
C SER A 366 26.63 4.98 -34.17
N GLY A 367 26.03 4.43 -33.11
CA GLY A 367 24.89 3.51 -33.18
C GLY A 367 25.29 2.03 -33.24
N GLU A 368 26.58 1.72 -33.13
CA GLU A 368 27.07 0.33 -33.10
C GLU A 368 26.65 -0.40 -31.83
N LEU A 369 26.54 0.31 -30.70
CA LEU A 369 26.06 -0.27 -29.46
C LEU A 369 24.53 -0.31 -29.44
N SER A 370 23.97 -1.52 -29.49
CA SER A 370 22.51 -1.72 -29.53
C SER A 370 21.86 -1.74 -28.14
N ILE A 371 22.53 -2.35 -27.16
CA ILE A 371 22.00 -2.51 -25.80
C ILE A 371 23.00 -1.99 -24.76
N LEU A 372 22.57 -1.03 -23.94
CA LEU A 372 23.33 -0.54 -22.79
C LEU A 372 22.66 -0.95 -21.47
N VAL A 373 23.38 -1.68 -20.63
CA VAL A 373 22.97 -1.94 -19.25
C VAL A 373 23.73 -0.99 -18.33
N GLY A 374 23.09 -0.42 -17.31
CA GLY A 374 23.80 0.47 -16.41
C GLY A 374 23.04 0.92 -15.17
N THR A 375 23.67 1.81 -14.42
CA THR A 375 23.07 2.46 -13.24
C THR A 375 22.66 3.90 -13.56
N HIS A 376 22.49 4.75 -12.54
CA HIS A 376 22.28 6.19 -12.70
C HIS A 376 23.36 6.89 -13.56
N ALA A 377 24.53 6.27 -13.76
CA ALA A 377 25.58 6.72 -14.67
C ALA A 377 25.08 6.93 -16.11
N VAL A 378 24.06 6.17 -16.56
CA VAL A 378 23.45 6.35 -17.89
C VAL A 378 22.78 7.72 -18.05
N LEU A 379 22.36 8.34 -16.94
CA LEU A 379 21.69 9.64 -16.95
C LEU A 379 22.66 10.82 -17.05
N GLU A 380 23.97 10.61 -16.95
CA GLU A 380 24.98 11.66 -17.09
C GLU A 380 24.88 12.34 -18.46
N ASP A 381 25.00 13.67 -18.53
CA ASP A 381 24.80 14.44 -19.77
C ASP A 381 25.75 14.03 -20.92
N LYS A 382 26.91 13.45 -20.58
CA LYS A 382 27.90 12.94 -21.53
C LYS A 382 27.44 11.69 -22.28
N VAL A 383 26.50 10.92 -21.72
CA VAL A 383 25.97 9.71 -22.37
C VAL A 383 24.95 10.14 -23.42
N LYS A 384 25.32 10.03 -24.70
CA LYS A 384 24.48 10.39 -25.83
C LYS A 384 24.24 9.16 -26.71
N PHE A 385 22.98 8.88 -26.96
CA PHE A 385 22.56 7.83 -27.89
C PHE A 385 22.36 8.44 -29.27
N LYS A 386 22.65 7.68 -30.32
CA LYS A 386 22.24 8.04 -31.68
C LYS A 386 20.73 8.02 -31.83
N ASN A 387 20.08 6.95 -31.36
CA ASN A 387 18.63 6.80 -31.45
C ASN A 387 18.08 5.87 -30.36
N LEU A 388 17.99 6.37 -29.12
CA LEU A 388 17.38 5.64 -28.01
C LEU A 388 15.87 5.52 -28.23
N GLY A 389 15.39 4.29 -28.41
CA GLY A 389 13.97 4.01 -28.65
C GLY A 389 13.26 3.34 -27.46
N LEU A 390 14.00 2.65 -26.59
CA LEU A 390 13.44 1.93 -25.44
C LEU A 390 14.32 2.13 -24.20
N ALA A 391 13.71 2.46 -23.07
CA ALA A 391 14.36 2.48 -21.76
C ALA A 391 13.60 1.59 -20.78
N ILE A 392 14.32 0.66 -20.17
CA ILE A 392 13.82 -0.28 -19.19
C ILE A 392 14.37 0.11 -17.82
N ILE A 393 13.52 0.19 -16.80
CA ILE A 393 13.92 0.53 -15.43
C ILE A 393 13.53 -0.63 -14.51
N ASP A 394 14.50 -1.24 -13.84
CA ASP A 394 14.26 -2.27 -12.85
C ASP A 394 14.23 -1.71 -11.43
N GLU A 395 13.40 -2.29 -10.55
CA GLU A 395 13.17 -1.87 -9.17
C GLU A 395 12.90 -0.35 -9.02
N GLN A 396 11.86 0.12 -9.72
CA GLN A 396 11.51 1.54 -9.85
C GLN A 396 11.44 2.31 -8.51
N HIS A 397 11.02 1.66 -7.43
CA HIS A 397 10.80 2.33 -6.15
C HIS A 397 12.06 3.04 -5.61
N ARG A 398 13.26 2.69 -6.12
CA ARG A 398 14.53 3.38 -5.81
C ARG A 398 14.86 4.54 -6.72
N PHE A 399 14.16 4.68 -7.84
CA PHE A 399 14.36 5.72 -8.84
C PHE A 399 13.28 6.81 -8.73
N GLY A 400 13.71 8.04 -8.45
CA GLY A 400 12.83 9.19 -8.34
C GLY A 400 12.29 9.65 -9.69
N VAL A 401 11.22 10.45 -9.66
CA VAL A 401 10.55 10.93 -10.87
C VAL A 401 11.47 11.78 -11.77
N ALA A 402 12.41 12.53 -11.19
CA ALA A 402 13.38 13.36 -11.92
C ALA A 402 14.32 12.55 -12.83
N GLN A 403 14.61 11.29 -12.47
CA GLN A 403 15.50 10.43 -13.27
C GLN A 403 14.81 9.97 -14.56
N ARG A 404 13.48 9.75 -14.54
CA ARG A 404 12.68 9.43 -15.73
C ARG A 404 12.66 10.59 -16.73
N ALA A 405 12.47 11.81 -16.24
CA ALA A 405 12.50 13.00 -17.10
C ALA A 405 13.85 13.17 -17.82
N LYS A 406 14.97 12.83 -17.16
CA LYS A 406 16.29 12.83 -17.79
C LYS A 406 16.41 11.81 -18.92
N LEU A 407 15.81 10.62 -18.81
CA LEU A 407 15.77 9.64 -19.90
C LEU A 407 14.94 10.14 -21.09
N TRP A 408 13.81 10.80 -20.82
CA TRP A 408 12.99 11.38 -21.89
C TRP A 408 13.76 12.41 -22.70
N ALA A 409 14.59 13.22 -22.03
CA ALA A 409 15.44 14.22 -22.67
C ALA A 409 16.64 13.65 -23.44
N LYS A 410 16.94 12.34 -23.35
CA LYS A 410 18.08 11.73 -24.07
C LYS A 410 17.87 11.59 -25.57
N ASN A 411 16.63 11.68 -26.05
CA ASN A 411 16.32 11.66 -27.49
C ASN A 411 15.31 12.76 -27.82
N LYS A 412 15.28 13.21 -29.08
CA LYS A 412 14.33 14.24 -29.54
C LYS A 412 12.87 13.78 -29.39
N ILE A 413 12.63 12.51 -29.73
CA ILE A 413 11.36 11.84 -29.48
C ILE A 413 11.56 10.94 -28.26
N PRO A 414 10.75 11.08 -27.20
CA PRO A 414 10.91 10.27 -26.00
C PRO A 414 10.88 8.76 -26.29
N PRO A 415 11.80 7.96 -25.71
CA PRO A 415 11.81 6.52 -25.87
C PRO A 415 10.62 5.87 -25.17
N HIS A 416 10.18 4.71 -25.63
CA HIS A 416 9.26 3.85 -24.89
C HIS A 416 9.83 3.50 -23.52
N ILE A 417 8.99 3.49 -22.50
CA ILE A 417 9.36 3.20 -21.11
C ILE A 417 8.69 1.90 -20.66
N LEU A 418 9.53 0.95 -20.22
CA LEU A 418 9.10 -0.26 -19.55
C LEU A 418 9.69 -0.28 -18.14
N VAL A 419 8.82 -0.34 -17.14
CA VAL A 419 9.24 -0.36 -15.75
C VAL A 419 8.99 -1.74 -15.16
N MET A 420 9.93 -2.31 -14.42
CA MET A 420 9.81 -3.61 -13.80
C MET A 420 9.82 -3.49 -12.27
N THR A 421 9.03 -4.33 -11.62
CA THR A 421 9.07 -4.48 -10.16
C THR A 421 8.98 -5.95 -9.80
N ALA A 422 9.76 -6.36 -8.79
CA ALA A 422 9.67 -7.70 -8.21
C ALA A 422 8.60 -7.79 -7.12
N THR A 423 8.22 -6.67 -6.49
CA THR A 423 7.11 -6.65 -5.54
C THR A 423 5.79 -6.59 -6.30
N PRO A 424 4.93 -7.62 -6.17
CA PRO A 424 3.59 -7.56 -6.74
C PRO A 424 2.84 -6.46 -6.00
N ILE A 425 2.32 -5.46 -6.71
CA ILE A 425 1.51 -4.42 -6.10
C ILE A 425 0.06 -4.78 -6.39
N PRO A 426 -0.86 -4.77 -5.40
CA PRO A 426 -2.27 -5.05 -5.66
C PRO A 426 -2.75 -4.23 -6.84
N ARG A 427 -3.43 -4.86 -7.80
CA ARG A 427 -3.78 -4.22 -9.08
C ARG A 427 -4.55 -2.92 -8.89
N THR A 428 -5.41 -2.87 -7.87
CA THR A 428 -6.17 -1.67 -7.48
C THR A 428 -5.25 -0.55 -7.04
N LEU A 429 -4.21 -0.85 -6.26
CA LEU A 429 -3.21 0.12 -5.80
C LEU A 429 -2.32 0.55 -6.98
N ALA A 430 -1.87 -0.38 -7.81
CA ALA A 430 -1.07 -0.07 -9.00
C ALA A 430 -1.80 0.92 -9.93
N MET A 431 -3.10 0.69 -10.14
CA MET A 431 -3.95 1.56 -10.95
C MET A 431 -4.19 2.95 -10.34
N SER A 432 -4.17 3.07 -9.00
CA SER A 432 -4.34 4.35 -8.31
C SER A 432 -3.04 5.15 -8.25
N PHE A 433 -1.93 4.52 -7.89
CA PHE A 433 -0.66 5.20 -7.58
C PHE A 433 0.29 5.34 -8.77
N TYR A 434 0.32 4.37 -9.68
CA TYR A 434 1.07 4.46 -10.94
C TYR A 434 0.12 4.74 -12.09
N SER A 435 -0.79 5.68 -11.86
CA SER A 435 -1.89 5.90 -12.79
C SER A 435 -1.34 6.25 -14.20
N ASP A 436 -0.22 6.97 -14.33
CA ASP A 436 0.44 7.20 -15.63
C ASP A 436 0.95 5.96 -16.38
N LEU A 437 0.96 4.77 -15.77
CA LEU A 437 1.46 3.52 -16.33
C LEU A 437 0.33 2.55 -16.71
N ASP A 438 0.41 1.97 -17.92
CA ASP A 438 -0.35 0.75 -18.24
C ASP A 438 0.27 -0.43 -17.47
N VAL A 439 -0.54 -1.33 -16.90
CA VAL A 439 -0.04 -2.43 -16.05
C VAL A 439 -0.15 -3.76 -16.78
N SER A 440 0.96 -4.49 -16.87
CA SER A 440 1.05 -5.89 -17.29
C SER A 440 1.47 -6.75 -16.12
N VAL A 441 0.84 -7.92 -15.97
CA VAL A 441 1.12 -8.87 -14.88
C VAL A 441 1.57 -10.20 -15.46
N ILE A 442 2.68 -10.74 -14.97
CA ILE A 442 3.10 -12.12 -15.14
C ILE A 442 2.68 -12.91 -13.89
N ASP A 443 1.58 -13.64 -14.03
CA ASP A 443 0.90 -14.44 -13.01
C ASP A 443 1.26 -15.94 -13.04
N GLU A 444 2.14 -16.34 -13.97
CA GLU A 444 2.61 -17.72 -14.11
C GLU A 444 4.11 -17.83 -13.83
N MET A 445 4.52 -18.89 -13.14
CA MET A 445 5.93 -19.22 -12.90
C MET A 445 6.46 -20.14 -14.03
N PRO A 446 7.75 -20.04 -14.39
CA PRO A 446 8.36 -20.94 -15.37
C PRO A 446 8.26 -22.41 -14.96
N VAL A 447 8.12 -23.29 -15.95
CA VAL A 447 8.04 -24.75 -15.76
C VAL A 447 9.34 -25.28 -15.14
N GLY A 448 9.23 -26.17 -14.15
CA GLY A 448 10.37 -26.81 -13.47
C GLY A 448 10.80 -26.15 -12.16
N ARG A 449 10.26 -24.97 -11.79
CA ARG A 449 10.54 -24.34 -10.50
C ARG A 449 9.69 -24.96 -9.39
N LYS A 450 10.36 -25.51 -8.37
CA LYS A 450 9.68 -26.04 -7.17
C LYS A 450 9.26 -24.91 -6.22
N PRO A 451 8.07 -24.97 -5.61
CA PRO A 451 7.64 -23.98 -4.63
C PRO A 451 8.51 -24.05 -3.38
N ILE A 452 8.79 -22.91 -2.77
CA ILE A 452 9.59 -22.84 -1.55
C ILE A 452 8.74 -23.34 -0.38
N ILE A 453 9.27 -24.27 0.40
CA ILE A 453 8.62 -24.74 1.62
C ILE A 453 8.93 -23.73 2.71
N THR A 454 7.90 -23.00 3.14
CA THR A 454 8.04 -21.99 4.20
C THR A 454 7.57 -22.58 5.53
N ALA A 455 8.39 -22.49 6.58
CA ALA A 455 8.07 -23.01 7.90
C ALA A 455 8.26 -21.95 8.98
N HIS A 456 7.31 -21.84 9.90
CA HIS A 456 7.44 -21.04 11.12
C HIS A 456 8.04 -21.88 12.24
N ARG A 457 9.10 -21.38 12.88
CA ARG A 457 9.77 -21.99 14.02
C ARG A 457 9.99 -20.96 15.12
N ARG A 458 10.06 -21.45 16.36
CA ARG A 458 10.28 -20.60 17.53
C ARG A 458 11.70 -20.79 18.05
N GLU A 459 12.10 -19.91 18.96
CA GLU A 459 13.43 -19.95 19.58
C GLU A 459 13.80 -21.32 20.16
N LYS A 460 12.83 -22.01 20.79
CA LYS A 460 13.02 -23.37 21.31
C LYS A 460 13.38 -24.42 20.25
N ASP A 461 13.07 -24.17 18.98
CA ASP A 461 13.32 -25.08 17.86
C ASP A 461 14.67 -24.79 17.18
N ARG A 462 15.47 -23.82 17.66
CA ARG A 462 16.73 -23.38 17.03
C ARG A 462 17.71 -24.52 16.79
N ALA A 463 17.88 -25.42 17.76
CA ALA A 463 18.77 -26.57 17.62
C ALA A 463 18.36 -27.49 16.45
N TYR A 464 17.05 -27.69 16.26
CA TYR A 464 16.52 -28.46 15.13
C TYR A 464 16.79 -27.77 13.80
N VAL A 465 16.60 -26.44 13.74
CA VAL A 465 16.88 -25.64 12.54
C VAL A 465 18.36 -25.71 12.17
N TYR A 466 19.27 -25.63 13.14
CA TYR A 466 20.71 -25.74 12.87
C TYR A 466 21.10 -27.12 12.35
N ASN A 467 20.54 -28.20 12.92
CA ASN A 467 20.75 -29.56 12.42
C ASN A 467 20.28 -29.69 10.96
N PHE A 468 19.09 -29.16 10.65
CA PHE A 468 18.57 -29.14 9.29
C PHE A 468 19.48 -28.37 8.32
N CYS A 469 20.00 -27.20 8.73
CA CYS A 469 20.98 -26.46 7.93
C CYS A 469 22.26 -27.28 7.69
N ARG A 470 22.78 -28.03 8.68
CA ARG A 470 23.94 -28.90 8.49
C ARG A 470 23.68 -30.00 7.48
N GLU A 471 22.51 -30.66 7.53
CA GLU A 471 22.12 -31.69 6.56
C GLU A 471 22.06 -31.14 5.14
N GLU A 472 21.57 -29.91 4.96
CA GLU A 472 21.52 -29.25 3.66
C GLU A 472 22.91 -28.87 3.16
N ILE A 473 23.80 -28.38 4.03
CA ILE A 473 25.18 -28.08 3.68
C ILE A 473 25.97 -29.36 3.32
N GLN A 474 25.74 -30.46 4.02
CA GLN A 474 26.34 -31.77 3.70
C GLN A 474 25.96 -32.29 2.31
N LYS A 475 24.81 -31.86 1.78
CA LYS A 475 24.39 -32.12 0.38
C LYS A 475 25.09 -31.20 -0.64
N GLY A 476 26.05 -30.38 -0.20
CA GLY A 476 26.78 -29.42 -1.03
C GLY A 476 26.04 -28.09 -1.24
N ARG A 477 25.04 -27.78 -0.42
CA ARG A 477 24.19 -26.57 -0.58
C ARG A 477 24.65 -25.43 0.32
N GLN A 478 24.13 -24.24 0.07
CA GLN A 478 24.46 -23.04 0.84
C GLN A 478 23.25 -22.48 1.60
N VAL A 479 23.52 -21.77 2.70
CA VAL A 479 22.50 -21.29 3.65
C VAL A 479 22.66 -19.80 3.92
N TYR A 480 21.53 -19.09 3.97
CA TYR A 480 21.43 -17.71 4.41
C TYR A 480 20.90 -17.62 5.84
N PHE A 481 21.53 -16.80 6.67
CA PHE A 481 20.98 -16.32 7.96
C PHE A 481 20.77 -14.81 7.88
N VAL A 482 19.53 -14.35 8.00
CA VAL A 482 19.17 -12.93 7.85
C VAL A 482 18.66 -12.38 9.18
N TYR A 483 19.29 -11.30 9.63
CA TYR A 483 18.95 -10.58 10.86
C TYR A 483 18.31 -9.21 10.55
N PRO A 484 17.32 -8.76 11.33
CA PRO A 484 16.67 -7.47 11.11
C PRO A 484 17.60 -6.31 11.47
N LEU A 485 17.42 -5.18 10.76
CA LEU A 485 17.90 -3.88 11.20
C LEU A 485 16.80 -3.22 12.05
N ILE A 486 17.17 -2.63 13.19
CA ILE A 486 16.33 -1.85 14.08
C ILE A 486 16.64 -0.38 13.81
N GLU A 487 15.76 0.28 13.06
CA GLU A 487 15.92 1.67 12.63
C GLU A 487 16.10 2.69 13.79
N GLU A 488 15.73 2.32 15.02
CA GLU A 488 15.81 3.19 16.20
C GLU A 488 17.23 3.31 16.81
N SER A 489 18.17 2.40 16.49
CA SER A 489 19.53 2.45 17.05
C SER A 489 20.56 1.67 16.24
N GLU A 490 21.40 2.40 15.51
CA GLU A 490 22.47 1.83 14.68
C GLU A 490 23.53 1.02 15.45
N THR A 491 23.65 1.22 16.77
CA THR A 491 24.61 0.50 17.63
C THR A 491 24.08 -0.87 18.06
N LEU A 492 22.76 -1.01 18.22
CA LEU A 492 22.12 -2.28 18.55
C LEU A 492 22.12 -3.24 17.36
N ASP A 493 22.01 -2.72 16.13
CA ASP A 493 22.00 -3.52 14.90
C ASP A 493 23.30 -4.26 14.62
N TYR A 494 24.42 -3.55 14.77
CA TYR A 494 25.73 -4.14 14.60
C TYR A 494 25.99 -5.21 15.66
N ARG A 495 25.55 -4.98 16.90
CA ARG A 495 25.67 -5.97 17.99
C ARG A 495 24.86 -7.23 17.70
N ASN A 496 23.59 -7.11 17.31
CA ASN A 496 22.76 -8.28 17.00
C ASN A 496 23.33 -9.11 15.84
N LEU A 497 23.85 -8.47 14.79
CA LEU A 497 24.49 -9.18 13.69
C LEU A 497 25.80 -9.87 14.12
N MET A 498 26.63 -9.18 14.91
CA MET A 498 27.90 -9.75 15.40
C MET A 498 27.65 -10.91 16.35
N GLU A 499 26.71 -10.77 17.30
CA GLU A 499 26.26 -11.87 18.17
C GLU A 499 25.70 -13.03 17.33
N GLY A 500 24.89 -12.72 16.31
CA GLY A 500 24.38 -13.73 15.37
C GLY A 500 25.48 -14.45 14.59
N LEU A 501 26.50 -13.71 14.15
CA LEU A 501 27.67 -14.25 13.47
C LEU A 501 28.49 -15.16 14.39
N GLU A 502 28.78 -14.72 15.61
CA GLU A 502 29.49 -15.51 16.63
C GLU A 502 28.74 -16.81 16.91
N ASN A 503 27.42 -16.74 17.16
CA ASN A 503 26.58 -17.91 17.37
C ASN A 503 26.63 -18.89 16.19
N VAL A 504 26.60 -18.40 14.95
CA VAL A 504 26.71 -19.25 13.76
C VAL A 504 28.11 -19.86 13.66
N MET A 505 29.17 -19.09 13.88
CA MET A 505 30.55 -19.60 13.83
C MET A 505 30.80 -20.67 14.91
N GLU A 506 30.26 -20.52 16.11
CA GLU A 506 30.35 -21.51 17.18
C GLU A 506 29.59 -22.80 16.87
N ASN A 507 28.46 -22.73 16.16
CA ASN A 507 27.62 -23.90 15.85
C ASN A 507 27.97 -24.59 14.52
N PHE A 508 28.76 -23.93 13.68
CA PHE A 508 29.16 -24.35 12.33
C PHE A 508 30.68 -24.27 12.13
N THR A 509 31.46 -24.74 13.11
CA THR A 509 32.92 -24.63 13.17
C THR A 509 33.69 -25.25 11.98
N HIS A 510 33.07 -26.18 11.25
CA HIS A 510 33.66 -26.86 10.09
C HIS A 510 33.31 -26.21 8.74
N TYR A 511 32.57 -25.10 8.74
CA TYR A 511 32.09 -24.45 7.53
C TYR A 511 32.60 -23.02 7.42
N ASN A 512 32.80 -22.56 6.19
CA ASN A 512 33.21 -21.20 5.90
C ASN A 512 31.99 -20.28 5.98
N VAL A 513 32.05 -19.33 6.90
CA VAL A 513 31.02 -18.32 7.11
C VAL A 513 31.50 -16.98 6.56
N THR A 514 30.64 -16.29 5.81
CA THR A 514 30.88 -14.90 5.41
C THR A 514 29.77 -13.99 5.92
N MET A 515 30.03 -12.69 6.00
CA MET A 515 29.07 -11.70 6.48
C MET A 515 28.79 -10.60 5.46
N LEU A 516 27.56 -10.08 5.47
CA LEU A 516 27.16 -8.95 4.64
C LEU A 516 26.28 -7.96 5.42
N HIS A 517 26.73 -6.71 5.55
CA HIS A 517 25.92 -5.66 6.17
C HIS A 517 26.03 -4.31 5.48
N GLY A 518 25.09 -3.40 5.78
CA GLY A 518 24.91 -2.14 5.06
C GLY A 518 26.09 -1.19 5.15
N LYS A 519 26.83 -1.24 6.26
CA LYS A 519 28.00 -0.39 6.55
C LYS A 519 29.31 -0.86 5.89
N MET A 520 29.37 -2.06 5.32
CA MET A 520 30.58 -2.52 4.61
C MET A 520 30.84 -1.65 3.39
N LYS A 521 32.13 -1.45 3.07
CA LYS A 521 32.52 -0.73 1.85
C LYS A 521 32.05 -1.52 0.61
N PRO A 522 31.77 -0.85 -0.53
CA PRO A 522 31.32 -1.52 -1.75
C PRO A 522 32.25 -2.70 -2.15
N ASP A 523 33.56 -2.48 -2.16
CA ASP A 523 34.54 -3.52 -2.52
C ASP A 523 34.51 -4.73 -1.56
N GLU A 524 34.28 -4.49 -0.26
CA GLU A 524 34.17 -5.55 0.75
C GLU A 524 32.88 -6.36 0.57
N LYS A 525 31.76 -5.70 0.24
CA LYS A 525 30.49 -6.36 -0.08
C LYS A 525 30.64 -7.25 -1.30
N ASP A 526 31.24 -6.72 -2.36
CA ASP A 526 31.46 -7.46 -3.60
C ASP A 526 32.36 -8.67 -3.37
N ALA A 527 33.43 -8.52 -2.57
CA ALA A 527 34.30 -9.63 -2.20
C ALA A 527 33.55 -10.72 -1.41
N ALA A 528 32.78 -10.35 -0.38
CA ALA A 528 32.00 -11.30 0.43
C ALA A 528 30.92 -12.01 -0.40
N MET A 529 30.22 -11.27 -1.26
CA MET A 529 29.21 -11.84 -2.15
C MET A 529 29.82 -12.80 -3.18
N ASN A 530 30.96 -12.46 -3.78
CA ASN A 530 31.66 -13.34 -4.71
C ASN A 530 32.21 -14.58 -4.01
N TYR A 531 32.71 -14.44 -2.78
CA TYR A 531 33.18 -15.56 -1.96
C TYR A 531 32.06 -16.58 -1.73
N PHE A 532 30.87 -16.11 -1.35
CA PHE A 532 29.70 -16.97 -1.21
C PHE A 532 29.20 -17.49 -2.55
N ALA A 533 29.00 -16.65 -3.57
CA ALA A 533 28.49 -17.09 -4.88
C ALA A 533 29.39 -18.15 -5.56
N SER A 534 30.70 -18.13 -5.28
CA SER A 534 31.66 -19.13 -5.77
C SER A 534 31.58 -20.49 -5.07
N GLY A 535 30.79 -20.62 -4.01
CA GLY A 535 30.68 -21.83 -3.20
C GLY A 535 31.79 -22.03 -2.17
N LYS A 536 32.74 -21.08 -2.05
CA LYS A 536 33.82 -21.14 -1.06
C LYS A 536 33.35 -20.87 0.38
N ALA A 537 32.23 -20.17 0.55
CA ALA A 537 31.51 -20.07 1.81
C ALA A 537 30.17 -20.81 1.72
N GLU A 538 29.92 -21.73 2.64
CA GLU A 538 28.65 -22.44 2.72
C GLU A 538 27.56 -21.59 3.39
N ILE A 539 27.95 -20.64 4.25
CA ILE A 539 27.01 -19.85 5.06
C ILE A 539 27.24 -18.36 4.86
N MET A 540 26.16 -17.60 4.67
CA MET A 540 26.18 -16.14 4.71
C MET A 540 25.27 -15.61 5.82
N VAL A 541 25.85 -14.82 6.72
CA VAL A 541 25.14 -14.07 7.75
C VAL A 541 24.97 -12.62 7.30
N ALA A 542 23.74 -12.13 7.21
CA ALA A 542 23.50 -10.80 6.66
C ALA A 542 22.33 -10.06 7.26
N THR A 543 22.25 -8.78 6.93
CA THR A 543 21.05 -7.96 7.19
C THR A 543 20.15 -7.85 5.95
N THR A 544 19.11 -7.02 6.00
CA THR A 544 18.18 -6.73 4.88
C THR A 544 18.87 -6.29 3.57
N VAL A 545 20.18 -6.03 3.56
CA VAL A 545 20.94 -5.68 2.37
C VAL A 545 20.91 -6.78 1.29
N ILE A 546 20.68 -8.04 1.67
CA ILE A 546 20.46 -9.15 0.71
C ILE A 546 19.21 -8.93 -0.17
N GLU A 547 18.27 -8.07 0.26
CA GLU A 547 17.10 -7.69 -0.55
C GLU A 547 17.50 -7.20 -1.95
N VAL A 548 18.76 -6.80 -2.18
CA VAL A 548 19.26 -6.25 -3.43
C VAL A 548 20.40 -7.08 -4.01
N GLY A 549 20.05 -8.24 -4.55
CA GLY A 549 20.65 -8.69 -5.81
C GLY A 549 21.97 -9.43 -5.73
N VAL A 550 21.99 -10.69 -5.27
CA VAL A 550 22.80 -11.75 -5.93
C VAL A 550 21.97 -13.00 -6.16
N ASN A 551 22.12 -13.58 -7.35
CA ASN A 551 21.58 -14.89 -7.69
C ASN A 551 22.59 -15.96 -7.27
N VAL A 552 22.25 -16.77 -6.26
CA VAL A 552 23.07 -17.92 -5.87
C VAL A 552 22.20 -19.18 -6.04
N PRO A 553 22.26 -19.86 -7.21
CA PRO A 553 21.41 -21.00 -7.50
C PRO A 553 21.55 -22.16 -6.50
N ASN A 554 22.73 -22.31 -5.89
CA ASN A 554 23.05 -23.35 -4.92
C ASN A 554 22.60 -23.02 -3.47
N ALA A 555 22.11 -21.81 -3.23
CA ALA A 555 21.54 -21.43 -1.94
C ALA A 555 20.11 -21.99 -1.82
N SER A 556 19.92 -22.93 -0.91
CA SER A 556 18.69 -23.71 -0.78
C SER A 556 17.89 -23.39 0.49
N VAL A 557 18.55 -22.88 1.54
CA VAL A 557 17.90 -22.57 2.83
C VAL A 557 18.06 -21.09 3.16
N MET A 558 16.94 -20.46 3.50
CA MET A 558 16.85 -19.09 4.02
C MET A 558 16.34 -19.14 5.45
N VAL A 559 17.14 -18.74 6.43
CA VAL A 559 16.73 -18.58 7.83
C VAL A 559 16.60 -17.10 8.13
N ILE A 560 15.40 -16.66 8.49
CA ILE A 560 15.12 -15.26 8.86
C ILE A 560 14.91 -15.20 10.36
N GLU A 561 15.85 -14.57 11.05
CA GLU A 561 15.84 -14.37 12.49
C GLU A 561 14.91 -13.23 12.88
N SER A 562 14.18 -13.37 14.01
CA SER A 562 13.22 -12.36 14.47
C SER A 562 12.28 -11.87 13.35
N ALA A 563 11.72 -12.82 12.58
CA ALA A 563 10.91 -12.56 11.39
C ALA A 563 9.71 -11.63 11.65
N GLU A 564 9.22 -11.55 12.88
CA GLU A 564 8.15 -10.64 13.29
C GLU A 564 8.48 -9.14 13.15
N ARG A 565 9.77 -8.81 13.05
CA ARG A 565 10.27 -7.44 12.89
C ARG A 565 10.28 -6.98 11.44
N PHE A 566 10.15 -7.90 10.48
CA PHE A 566 10.15 -7.57 9.06
C PHE A 566 8.75 -7.23 8.55
N GLY A 567 8.70 -6.40 7.52
CA GLY A 567 7.53 -6.24 6.67
C GLY A 567 7.21 -7.51 5.89
N LEU A 568 5.94 -7.72 5.55
CA LEU A 568 5.53 -8.91 4.81
C LEU A 568 6.14 -8.94 3.40
N SER A 569 6.20 -7.77 2.76
CA SER A 569 6.89 -7.55 1.48
C SER A 569 8.39 -7.87 1.54
N GLN A 570 9.08 -7.48 2.62
CA GLN A 570 10.50 -7.81 2.82
C GLN A 570 10.72 -9.32 3.01
N LEU A 571 9.89 -9.97 3.82
CA LEU A 571 9.92 -11.43 4.01
C LEU A 571 9.73 -12.17 2.67
N HIS A 572 8.82 -11.69 1.81
CA HIS A 572 8.62 -12.26 0.48
C HIS A 572 9.84 -12.08 -0.44
N GLN A 573 10.45 -10.90 -0.45
CA GLN A 573 11.67 -10.65 -1.21
C GLN A 573 12.83 -11.54 -0.74
N LEU A 574 13.04 -11.65 0.58
CA LEU A 574 14.05 -12.52 1.17
C LEU A 574 13.79 -13.98 0.82
N ARG A 575 12.54 -14.46 0.95
CA ARG A 575 12.16 -15.81 0.51
C ARG A 575 12.51 -16.04 -0.96
N GLY A 576 12.26 -15.08 -1.84
CA GLY A 576 12.58 -15.16 -3.27
C GLY A 576 14.09 -15.20 -3.63
N ARG A 577 14.98 -15.06 -2.63
CA ARG A 577 16.44 -15.19 -2.83
C ARG A 577 16.90 -16.64 -2.88
N VAL A 578 16.11 -17.58 -2.37
CA VAL A 578 16.32 -19.03 -2.53
C VAL A 578 15.35 -19.63 -3.56
N GLY A 579 15.53 -20.89 -3.95
CA GLY A 579 14.65 -21.55 -4.94
C GLY A 579 14.90 -21.10 -6.38
N ARG A 580 16.16 -20.83 -6.71
CA ARG A 580 16.61 -20.46 -8.06
C ARG A 580 17.25 -21.64 -8.83
N GLY A 581 17.69 -22.69 -8.13
CA GLY A 581 18.09 -23.96 -8.73
C GLY A 581 16.92 -24.94 -8.93
N ALA A 582 17.22 -26.13 -9.44
CA ALA A 582 16.25 -27.23 -9.60
C ALA A 582 15.89 -27.92 -8.26
N GLU A 583 16.69 -27.66 -7.23
CA GLU A 583 16.56 -28.28 -5.92
C GLU A 583 15.46 -27.67 -5.07
N GLN A 584 14.88 -28.50 -4.20
CA GLN A 584 13.89 -28.04 -3.23
C GLN A 584 14.53 -27.04 -2.27
N SER A 585 13.90 -25.87 -2.12
CA SER A 585 14.38 -24.80 -1.24
C SER A 585 13.40 -24.55 -0.09
N TYR A 586 13.95 -24.00 0.99
CA TYR A 586 13.28 -23.85 2.28
C TYR A 586 13.45 -22.42 2.80
N CYS A 587 12.39 -21.87 3.39
CA CYS A 587 12.42 -20.59 4.09
C CYS A 587 11.93 -20.81 5.52
N ILE A 588 12.78 -20.56 6.51
CA ILE A 588 12.51 -20.78 7.92
C ILE A 588 12.38 -19.41 8.58
N LEU A 589 11.18 -19.12 9.08
CA LEU A 589 10.87 -17.89 9.81
C LEU A 589 11.02 -18.18 11.30
N MET A 590 12.09 -17.66 11.91
CA MET A 590 12.33 -17.76 13.36
C MET A 590 11.65 -16.58 14.06
N THR A 591 10.85 -16.86 15.09
CA THR A 591 10.23 -15.80 15.91
C THR A 591 10.40 -16.03 17.40
N SER A 592 10.25 -14.96 18.17
CA SER A 592 10.04 -15.06 19.62
C SER A 592 8.68 -15.72 19.96
N ASP A 593 8.51 -16.15 21.21
CA ASP A 593 7.24 -16.73 21.70
C ASP A 593 6.10 -15.71 21.80
N LYS A 594 6.42 -14.41 21.88
CA LYS A 594 5.46 -13.33 22.10
C LYS A 594 5.18 -12.57 20.81
N LEU A 595 4.21 -13.04 20.03
CA LEU A 595 3.73 -12.37 18.82
C LEU A 595 2.45 -11.57 19.08
N SER A 596 2.40 -10.33 18.56
CA SER A 596 1.18 -9.53 18.44
C SER A 596 0.17 -10.17 17.47
N SER A 597 -1.09 -9.70 17.47
CA SER A 597 -2.10 -10.15 16.49
C SER A 597 -1.61 -9.98 15.05
N ASP A 598 -1.02 -8.83 14.75
CA ASP A 598 -0.63 -8.47 13.38
C ASP A 598 0.59 -9.27 12.94
N SER A 599 1.57 -9.47 13.82
CA SER A 599 2.73 -10.31 13.53
C SER A 599 2.32 -11.77 13.31
N ARG A 600 1.34 -12.29 14.07
CA ARG A 600 0.80 -13.64 13.82
C ARG A 600 0.17 -13.75 12.43
N THR A 601 -0.65 -12.78 12.04
CA THR A 601 -1.27 -12.75 10.71
C THR A 601 -0.22 -12.69 9.60
N ARG A 602 0.83 -11.88 9.76
CA ARG A 602 1.95 -11.81 8.80
C ARG A 602 2.65 -13.15 8.61
N ILE A 603 3.14 -13.73 9.71
CA ILE A 603 3.91 -14.99 9.66
C ILE A 603 3.04 -16.13 9.12
N LYS A 604 1.77 -16.21 9.55
CA LYS A 604 0.82 -17.19 9.04
C LYS A 604 0.63 -17.06 7.53
N THR A 605 0.46 -15.83 7.02
CA THR A 605 0.29 -15.57 5.58
C THR A 605 1.51 -16.03 4.78
N MET A 606 2.73 -15.76 5.27
CA MET A 606 3.97 -16.20 4.60
C MET A 606 4.09 -17.73 4.50
N VAL A 607 3.57 -18.46 5.50
CA VAL A 607 3.57 -19.93 5.52
C VAL A 607 2.51 -20.51 4.59
N GLU A 608 1.33 -19.90 4.54
CA GLU A 608 0.18 -20.44 3.80
C GLU A 608 0.25 -20.24 2.28
N THR A 609 0.95 -19.22 1.80
CA THR A 609 0.98 -18.90 0.36
C THR A 609 2.37 -18.56 -0.15
N ASN A 610 2.67 -19.08 -1.34
CA ASN A 610 3.84 -18.66 -2.12
C ASN A 610 3.52 -17.52 -3.10
N ASP A 611 2.24 -17.23 -3.34
CA ASP A 611 1.80 -16.18 -4.25
C ASP A 611 2.06 -14.78 -3.68
N GLY A 612 3.00 -14.07 -4.29
CA GLY A 612 3.34 -12.71 -3.90
C GLY A 612 2.22 -11.69 -4.05
N PHE A 613 1.22 -11.90 -4.93
CA PHE A 613 0.06 -10.99 -5.04
C PHE A 613 -0.82 -11.08 -3.80
N LYS A 614 -1.14 -12.31 -3.37
CA LYS A 614 -1.91 -12.56 -2.14
C LYS A 614 -1.17 -12.01 -0.91
N ILE A 615 0.15 -12.15 -0.87
CA ILE A 615 0.98 -11.59 0.21
C ILE A 615 0.85 -10.07 0.24
N SER A 616 1.02 -9.40 -0.89
CA SER A 616 0.93 -7.93 -0.93
C SER A 616 -0.46 -7.39 -0.61
N GLU A 617 -1.53 -8.14 -0.91
CA GLU A 617 -2.88 -7.78 -0.46
C GLU A 617 -3.01 -7.80 1.06
N VAL A 618 -2.45 -8.82 1.73
CA VAL A 618 -2.46 -8.90 3.20
C VAL A 618 -1.52 -7.86 3.82
N ASP A 619 -0.33 -7.61 3.24
CA ASP A 619 0.58 -6.55 3.70
C ASP A 619 -0.14 -5.19 3.69
N MET A 620 -0.91 -4.94 2.63
CA MET A 620 -1.70 -3.73 2.47
C MET A 620 -2.85 -3.64 3.50
N GLN A 621 -3.54 -4.74 3.80
CA GLN A 621 -4.57 -4.77 4.83
C GLN A 621 -4.02 -4.44 6.22
N LEU A 622 -2.80 -4.89 6.51
CA LEU A 622 -2.16 -4.71 7.81
C LEU A 622 -1.52 -3.32 7.97
N ARG A 623 -0.90 -2.77 6.91
CA ARG A 623 -0.22 -1.47 6.94
C ARG A 623 -1.14 -0.28 6.64
N GLY A 624 -2.23 -0.51 5.91
CA GLY A 624 -3.00 0.54 5.28
C GLY A 624 -2.26 1.17 4.08
N PRO A 625 -2.95 1.97 3.26
CA PRO A 625 -2.43 2.47 1.98
C PRO A 625 -1.31 3.53 2.10
N GLY A 626 -1.09 4.11 3.30
CA GLY A 626 -0.17 5.24 3.50
C GLY A 626 1.32 4.90 3.60
N ASP A 627 1.67 3.72 4.14
CA ASP A 627 3.07 3.39 4.50
C ASP A 627 3.86 2.61 3.44
N ILE A 628 3.20 2.02 2.43
CA ILE A 628 3.86 1.15 1.43
C ILE A 628 4.87 1.89 0.54
N LEU A 629 4.78 3.22 0.43
CA LEU A 629 5.48 3.98 -0.61
C LEU A 629 6.73 4.74 -0.15
N GLY A 630 7.05 4.72 1.14
CA GLY A 630 8.17 5.50 1.69
C GLY A 630 7.89 7.01 1.66
N THR A 631 8.33 7.70 2.73
CA THR A 631 8.38 9.16 2.88
C THR A 631 7.34 9.96 2.10
N GLN A 632 6.17 10.20 2.72
CA GLN A 632 5.15 11.20 2.35
C GLN A 632 5.36 11.83 0.97
N GLN A 633 5.24 11.04 -0.10
CA GLN A 633 5.21 11.62 -1.43
C GLN A 633 3.92 12.44 -1.47
N SER A 634 4.09 13.73 -1.66
CA SER A 634 3.14 14.82 -1.40
C SER A 634 1.93 14.86 -2.34
N GLY A 635 1.43 13.69 -2.75
CA GLY A 635 0.34 13.49 -3.68
C GLY A 635 -0.55 12.27 -3.38
N VAL A 636 -0.47 11.66 -2.18
CA VAL A 636 -1.51 10.70 -1.75
C VAL A 636 -2.85 11.42 -1.75
N VAL A 637 -3.81 10.94 -2.55
CA VAL A 637 -5.20 11.38 -2.45
C VAL A 637 -5.74 10.81 -1.16
N ASP A 638 -5.99 11.70 -0.20
CA ASP A 638 -6.59 11.33 1.09
C ASP A 638 -8.09 11.07 0.85
N PHE A 639 -8.42 9.81 0.55
CA PHE A 639 -9.81 9.38 0.43
C PHE A 639 -10.47 9.45 1.80
N LYS A 640 -11.57 10.21 1.91
CA LYS A 640 -12.21 10.43 3.22
C LYS A 640 -13.12 9.26 3.59
N ARG A 641 -13.67 8.55 2.60
CA ARG A 641 -14.54 7.38 2.80
C ARG A 641 -14.11 6.14 2.03
N LEU A 642 -13.56 6.29 0.83
CA LEU A 642 -13.16 5.16 0.00
C LEU A 642 -11.96 4.43 0.60
N ASP A 643 -12.11 3.13 0.82
CA ASP A 643 -11.01 2.24 1.18
C ASP A 643 -10.56 1.47 -0.06
N LEU A 644 -9.29 1.66 -0.48
CA LEU A 644 -8.76 1.05 -1.70
C LEU A 644 -8.78 -0.49 -1.69
N ILE A 645 -8.86 -1.09 -0.52
CA ILE A 645 -8.80 -2.53 -0.30
C ILE A 645 -10.22 -3.09 -0.24
N GLN A 646 -11.02 -2.58 0.70
CA GLN A 646 -12.36 -3.09 0.95
C GLN A 646 -13.32 -2.76 -0.21
N ASP A 647 -13.10 -1.63 -0.88
CA ASP A 647 -14.00 -1.13 -1.93
C ASP A 647 -13.49 -1.42 -3.35
N SER A 648 -12.68 -2.47 -3.52
CA SER A 648 -12.13 -2.87 -4.83
C SER A 648 -13.20 -3.05 -5.93
N ALA A 649 -14.40 -3.54 -5.55
CA ALA A 649 -15.53 -3.66 -6.46
C ALA A 649 -16.06 -2.31 -6.95
N ILE A 650 -16.14 -1.31 -6.06
CA ILE A 650 -16.55 0.06 -6.39
C ILE A 650 -15.55 0.66 -7.38
N ILE A 651 -14.25 0.49 -7.14
CA ILE A 651 -13.18 1.01 -8.00
C ILE A 651 -13.23 0.41 -9.40
N LYS A 652 -13.47 -0.89 -9.52
CA LYS A 652 -13.64 -1.56 -10.82
C LYS A 652 -14.85 -1.00 -11.57
N LEU A 653 -15.96 -0.81 -10.87
CA LEU A 653 -17.21 -0.30 -11.43
C LEU A 653 -17.08 1.15 -11.89
N THR A 654 -16.48 2.02 -11.09
CA THR A 654 -16.26 3.43 -11.43
C THR A 654 -15.32 3.57 -12.61
N LYS A 655 -14.23 2.79 -12.67
CA LYS A 655 -13.34 2.77 -13.83
C LYS A 655 -14.08 2.42 -15.12
N HIS A 656 -14.83 1.32 -15.12
CA HIS A 656 -15.61 0.92 -16.30
C HIS A 656 -16.62 1.99 -16.74
N THR A 657 -17.23 2.66 -15.78
CA THR A 657 -18.18 3.75 -16.03
C THR A 657 -17.47 4.96 -16.66
N VAL A 658 -16.31 5.35 -16.12
CA VAL A 658 -15.48 6.45 -16.64
C VAL A 658 -14.98 6.14 -18.05
N ASP A 659 -14.46 4.93 -18.27
CA ASP A 659 -13.94 4.50 -19.58
C ASP A 659 -15.05 4.60 -20.65
N LYS A 660 -16.26 4.11 -20.37
CA LYS A 660 -17.43 4.24 -21.27
C LYS A 660 -17.82 5.69 -21.57
N ILE A 661 -17.80 6.56 -20.55
CA ILE A 661 -18.13 7.98 -20.73
C ILE A 661 -17.10 8.62 -21.64
N LEU A 662 -15.81 8.38 -21.40
CA LEU A 662 -14.73 8.99 -22.17
C LEU A 662 -14.55 8.39 -23.57
N GLU A 663 -14.97 7.14 -23.82
CA GLU A 663 -15.05 6.57 -25.17
C GLU A 663 -16.08 7.31 -26.03
N THR A 664 -17.20 7.73 -25.44
CA THR A 664 -18.31 8.40 -26.16
C THR A 664 -18.21 9.93 -26.15
N ASP A 665 -17.58 10.50 -25.13
CA ASP A 665 -17.42 11.93 -24.90
C ASP A 665 -16.04 12.26 -24.28
N PRO A 666 -14.94 12.16 -25.06
CA PRO A 666 -13.58 12.33 -24.55
C PRO A 666 -13.30 13.72 -23.94
N LEU A 667 -14.04 14.75 -24.35
CA LEU A 667 -13.88 16.14 -23.92
C LEU A 667 -14.92 16.58 -22.87
N LEU A 668 -15.81 15.66 -22.47
CA LEU A 668 -16.96 15.91 -21.60
C LEU A 668 -17.77 17.13 -22.08
N SER A 669 -18.02 17.24 -23.39
CA SER A 669 -18.68 18.39 -24.01
C SER A 669 -20.19 18.21 -24.15
N ARG A 670 -20.72 16.99 -24.00
CA ARG A 670 -22.16 16.75 -24.04
C ARG A 670 -22.86 17.43 -22.85
N ALA A 671 -24.05 17.98 -23.09
CA ALA A 671 -24.83 18.69 -22.07
C ALA A 671 -25.04 17.87 -20.80
N GLU A 672 -25.32 16.58 -20.94
CA GLU A 672 -25.53 15.65 -19.83
C GLU A 672 -24.28 15.48 -18.95
N ASN A 673 -23.08 15.55 -19.52
CA ASN A 673 -21.82 15.35 -18.81
C ASN A 673 -21.19 16.65 -18.31
N MET A 674 -21.77 17.82 -18.61
CA MET A 674 -21.23 19.12 -18.15
C MET A 674 -21.17 19.22 -16.63
N VAL A 675 -22.12 18.60 -15.92
CA VAL A 675 -22.15 18.58 -14.45
C VAL A 675 -20.87 17.95 -13.89
N ILE A 676 -20.45 16.81 -14.46
CA ILE A 676 -19.20 16.12 -14.11
C ILE A 676 -18.01 17.03 -14.38
N LYS A 677 -17.95 17.65 -15.57
CA LYS A 677 -16.85 18.52 -15.98
C LYS A 677 -16.71 19.74 -15.07
N ASN A 678 -17.81 20.43 -14.78
CA ASN A 678 -17.81 21.62 -13.93
C ASN A 678 -17.36 21.28 -12.52
N TYR A 679 -17.86 20.17 -11.96
CA TYR A 679 -17.42 19.70 -10.66
C TYR A 679 -15.92 19.34 -10.66
N TYR A 680 -15.47 18.57 -11.64
CA TYR A 680 -14.06 18.19 -11.76
C TYR A 680 -13.14 19.43 -11.89
N LEU A 681 -13.51 20.41 -12.71
CA LEU A 681 -12.74 21.63 -12.88
C LEU A 681 -12.69 22.49 -11.62
N ARG A 682 -13.75 22.50 -10.81
CA ARG A 682 -13.80 23.27 -9.55
C ARG A 682 -12.97 22.62 -8.44
N TYR A 683 -13.06 21.30 -8.29
CA TYR A 683 -12.52 20.60 -7.13
C TYR A 683 -11.17 19.91 -7.36
N TYR A 684 -10.86 19.53 -8.61
CA TYR A 684 -9.67 18.72 -8.92
C TYR A 684 -8.66 19.43 -9.83
N ARG A 685 -9.03 20.52 -10.51
CA ARG A 685 -8.11 21.32 -11.35
C ARG A 685 -7.03 21.96 -10.48
N GLY A 686 -5.76 21.70 -10.80
CA GLY A 686 -4.60 22.26 -10.07
C GLY A 686 -4.32 21.65 -8.69
N LYS A 687 -5.29 20.95 -8.07
CA LYS A 687 -5.08 20.17 -6.83
C LYS A 687 -4.41 18.82 -7.08
N ASN A 688 -4.52 18.29 -8.30
CA ASN A 688 -3.64 17.23 -8.76
C ASN A 688 -2.23 17.82 -8.95
N LYS A 689 -1.45 17.86 -7.87
CA LYS A 689 -0.01 18.27 -7.82
C LYS A 689 0.91 17.48 -8.78
N TRP A 690 0.34 16.58 -9.57
CA TRP A 690 0.99 15.90 -10.67
C TRP A 690 1.15 16.78 -11.93
N SER A 691 0.54 17.97 -11.97
CA SER A 691 0.70 18.93 -13.07
C SER A 691 2.09 19.59 -13.13
N LYS A 692 2.95 19.38 -12.13
CA LYS A 692 4.34 19.86 -12.13
C LYS A 692 5.35 18.85 -12.66
N ILE A 693 4.88 17.75 -13.26
CA ILE A 693 5.72 16.68 -13.81
C ILE A 693 5.34 16.41 -15.26
N SER A 694 5.14 17.49 -16.01
CA SER A 694 5.15 17.50 -17.48
C SER A 694 6.42 18.20 -17.91
#